data_AF-A0A835VTC5-F1
#
_entry.id   AF-A0A835VTC5-F1
#
_cell.length_a   1.000
_cell.length_b   1.000
_cell.length_c   1.000
_cell.angle_alpha   90.00
_cell.angle_beta   90.00
_cell.angle_gamma   90.00
#
_symmetry.space_group_name_H-M   'P 1'
#
loop_
_entity.id
_entity.type
_entity.pdbx_description
1 polymer ?
#
loop_
_entity_poly.entity_id
_entity_poly.type
_entity_poly.pdbx_seq_one_letter_code
_entity_poly.pdbx_strand_id
1 'polypeptide(L)'
;MQFDRAAVAKLDLAAVKADLAAFMTKSQDSWPADWGNYGPLFVRQAWHCSGSYRSSDGRGGCDGARQRFDPERSWDDNTNLDKAKALLWPLKQKYGGALSWGDLIILAGDVAIASMGGPVLGFCAGRIDDLDGTESLPLGPTPEQEALMPCPVQGDCKSPLGQNTLGLIYVNPEGPMGKPVPEESAPQIRGVFRRMGMDDAETVALIGGGHAFGKSHGACPTGPGPSPEEAPDAPWPGTCGDGKANNTFTSGFEGPWTTTPTAWDNQYFQNLLAYNWEVHVGPGGHHQWRPKAKDAKSKAPLPAVMMLTTDVALLHDDDYRGLVELFAANLTALEHTFKHAWYKLVTRDMGPATRCLGPDVPPPQPFQAPLPPRPAGPAPDYAALARDISAALRRSSPAAEPDTVHGKPHYGALFAALAWQCASSFRETDYSGGCNGARIRFAPQKDWPENTYMDSVLAVLEPLKAGQPASLSTADLIVLAGTVALQEAIAEAEAAQQAEGGCKGKGTCGASGVRLHFCGGRVDAVEGEHAAHAQPPRVLANKILQVRDNAAVMGLSPREAVALAARPRSPSQQQRLGYSGSWTHTPSRVSNQYFKVLLGETWLRTNSSEGLEEFAAAGGKGLFMTPTDLAIKWDPEMLAIAQEFAADNKAFLQTFAGAWTRLMNADRFDGPDRNLCDDDEAGGVLAAAAAATEAGVEAAEAAAVVKLVLDASYSVAAKVAEEFMEL
;
A
#
# COMPACT_ATOMS: atom_id res chain seq x y z
N MET A 1 -19.87 -7.76 -5.28
CA MET A 1 -19.95 -9.09 -4.64
C MET A 1 -18.95 -9.05 -3.50
N GLN A 2 -19.36 -9.39 -2.29
CA GLN A 2 -18.45 -9.40 -1.14
C GLN A 2 -17.38 -10.49 -1.34
N PHE A 3 -16.15 -10.23 -0.91
CA PHE A 3 -15.05 -11.21 -0.94
C PHE A 3 -15.42 -12.45 -0.12
N ASP A 4 -15.19 -13.64 -0.67
CA ASP A 4 -15.41 -14.92 0.01
C ASP A 4 -14.14 -15.77 -0.07
N ARG A 5 -13.32 -15.70 0.98
CA ARG A 5 -12.06 -16.45 1.10
C ARG A 5 -12.28 -17.96 0.94
N ALA A 6 -13.34 -18.51 1.51
CA ALA A 6 -13.61 -19.94 1.46
C ALA A 6 -13.94 -20.38 0.02
N ALA A 7 -14.61 -19.52 -0.74
CA ALA A 7 -14.84 -19.72 -2.15
C ALA A 7 -13.56 -19.58 -2.99
N VAL A 8 -12.72 -18.57 -2.73
CA VAL A 8 -11.42 -18.37 -3.41
C VAL A 8 -10.50 -19.57 -3.16
N ALA A 9 -10.40 -20.04 -1.93
CA ALA A 9 -9.56 -21.19 -1.56
C ALA A 9 -10.03 -22.52 -2.20
N LYS A 10 -11.32 -22.63 -2.53
CA LYS A 10 -11.92 -23.80 -3.21
C LYS A 10 -12.01 -23.64 -4.72
N LEU A 11 -11.64 -22.47 -5.26
CA LEU A 11 -11.69 -22.21 -6.69
C LEU A 11 -10.73 -23.15 -7.42
N ASP A 12 -11.23 -23.87 -8.42
CA ASP A 12 -10.40 -24.67 -9.31
C ASP A 12 -9.63 -23.73 -10.26
N LEU A 13 -8.48 -23.25 -9.79
CA LEU A 13 -7.66 -22.32 -10.55
C LEU A 13 -7.16 -22.93 -11.87
N ALA A 14 -6.98 -24.25 -11.93
CA ALA A 14 -6.60 -24.93 -13.17
C ALA A 14 -7.73 -24.86 -14.20
N ALA A 15 -8.99 -25.04 -13.79
CA ALA A 15 -10.15 -24.85 -14.65
C ALA A 15 -10.29 -23.40 -15.14
N VAL A 16 -10.06 -22.41 -14.27
CA VAL A 16 -10.09 -20.98 -14.65
C VAL A 16 -9.01 -20.70 -15.72
N LYS A 17 -7.78 -21.17 -15.50
CA LYS A 17 -6.66 -21.03 -16.45
C LYS A 17 -6.97 -21.71 -17.79
N ALA A 18 -7.57 -22.89 -17.77
CA ALA A 18 -7.96 -23.60 -18.98
C ALA A 18 -9.05 -22.86 -19.78
N ASP A 19 -10.05 -22.30 -19.09
CA ASP A 19 -11.08 -21.47 -19.73
C ASP A 19 -10.49 -20.20 -20.34
N LEU A 20 -9.58 -19.52 -19.62
CA LEU A 20 -8.88 -18.34 -20.12
C LEU A 20 -8.09 -18.65 -21.39
N ALA A 21 -7.28 -19.72 -21.38
CA ALA A 21 -6.50 -20.13 -22.54
C ALA A 21 -7.41 -20.49 -23.73
N ALA A 22 -8.53 -21.18 -23.48
CA ALA A 22 -9.51 -21.50 -24.51
C ALA A 22 -10.26 -20.27 -25.03
N PHE A 23 -10.46 -19.25 -24.20
CA PHE A 23 -11.16 -18.02 -24.57
C PHE A 23 -10.27 -17.06 -25.37
N MET A 24 -8.97 -16.99 -25.07
CA MET A 24 -8.03 -16.08 -25.76
C MET A 24 -8.01 -16.25 -27.28
N THR A 25 -8.34 -17.43 -27.80
CA THR A 25 -8.38 -17.73 -29.24
C THR A 25 -9.79 -17.72 -29.84
N LYS A 26 -10.79 -17.25 -29.10
CA LYS A 26 -12.19 -17.13 -29.54
C LYS A 26 -12.55 -15.67 -29.81
N SER A 27 -12.12 -15.18 -30.97
CA SER A 27 -12.43 -13.82 -31.43
C SER A 27 -13.94 -13.53 -31.39
N GLN A 28 -14.30 -12.34 -30.91
CA GLN A 28 -15.66 -11.83 -30.83
C GLN A 28 -15.89 -10.74 -31.88
N ASP A 29 -17.03 -10.76 -32.56
CA ASP A 29 -17.37 -9.75 -33.57
C ASP A 29 -17.46 -8.33 -33.00
N SER A 30 -17.82 -8.21 -31.71
CA SER A 30 -17.86 -6.93 -31.01
C SER A 30 -16.49 -6.28 -30.89
N TRP A 31 -15.42 -7.07 -30.80
CA TRP A 31 -14.04 -6.60 -30.72
C TRP A 31 -13.07 -7.66 -31.25
N PRO A 32 -12.83 -7.75 -32.57
CA PRO A 32 -12.06 -8.85 -33.15
C PRO A 32 -10.63 -8.93 -32.60
N ALA A 33 -10.16 -10.16 -32.35
CA ALA A 33 -8.82 -10.40 -31.82
C ALA A 33 -7.74 -10.23 -32.91
N ASP A 34 -6.68 -9.47 -32.60
CA ASP A 34 -5.51 -9.40 -33.47
C ASP A 34 -4.89 -10.79 -33.62
N TRP A 35 -4.59 -11.18 -34.86
CA TRP A 35 -4.09 -12.52 -35.22
C TRP A 35 -4.93 -13.68 -34.65
N GLY A 36 -6.19 -13.43 -34.29
CA GLY A 36 -7.06 -14.42 -33.65
C GLY A 36 -6.68 -14.74 -32.19
N ASN A 37 -5.90 -13.88 -31.51
CA ASN A 37 -5.46 -14.10 -30.14
C ASN A 37 -5.53 -12.81 -29.29
N TYR A 38 -6.33 -12.82 -28.21
CA TYR A 38 -6.42 -11.70 -27.26
C TYR A 38 -5.27 -11.64 -26.25
N GLY A 39 -4.35 -12.62 -26.25
CA GLY A 39 -3.25 -12.70 -25.30
C GLY A 39 -2.52 -11.37 -25.09
N PRO A 40 -2.00 -10.71 -26.14
CA PRO A 40 -1.29 -9.44 -25.97
C PRO A 40 -2.15 -8.32 -25.36
N LEU A 41 -3.46 -8.29 -25.63
CA LEU A 41 -4.38 -7.34 -25.03
C LEU A 41 -4.53 -7.57 -23.51
N PHE A 42 -4.57 -8.83 -23.06
CA PHE A 42 -4.64 -9.16 -21.64
C PHE A 42 -3.31 -8.95 -20.91
N VAL A 43 -2.16 -9.14 -21.59
CA VAL A 43 -0.85 -8.72 -21.05
C VAL A 43 -0.84 -7.22 -20.80
N ARG A 44 -1.29 -6.40 -21.77
CA ARG A 44 -1.45 -4.95 -21.58
C ARG A 44 -2.42 -4.64 -20.44
N GLN A 45 -3.58 -5.30 -20.36
CA GLN A 45 -4.55 -5.02 -19.32
C GLN A 45 -3.98 -5.25 -17.91
N ALA A 46 -3.32 -6.38 -17.70
CA ALA A 46 -2.66 -6.69 -16.43
C ALA A 46 -1.51 -5.71 -16.12
N TRP A 47 -0.68 -5.38 -17.13
CA TRP A 47 0.35 -4.34 -17.02
C TRP A 47 -0.22 -3.00 -16.55
N HIS A 48 -1.28 -2.51 -17.18
CA HIS A 48 -1.90 -1.23 -16.84
C HIS A 48 -2.61 -1.26 -15.49
N CYS A 49 -3.26 -2.37 -15.14
CA CYS A 49 -3.93 -2.50 -13.84
C CYS A 49 -2.91 -2.41 -12.70
N SER A 50 -1.75 -3.05 -12.84
CA SER A 50 -0.67 -3.00 -11.85
C SER A 50 0.21 -1.75 -11.96
N GLY A 51 0.23 -1.11 -13.12
CA GLY A 51 1.13 -0.02 -13.47
C GLY A 51 0.81 1.32 -12.82
N SER A 52 -0.39 1.49 -12.23
CA SER A 52 -0.73 2.73 -11.52
C SER A 52 -0.07 2.84 -10.13
N TYR A 53 0.59 1.78 -9.65
CA TYR A 53 1.26 1.73 -8.35
C TYR A 53 2.38 2.77 -8.24
N ARG A 54 2.51 3.42 -7.06
CA ARG A 54 3.67 4.25 -6.71
C ARG A 54 4.21 3.94 -5.33
N SER A 55 5.53 3.93 -5.19
CA SER A 55 6.20 3.55 -3.94
C SER A 55 6.12 4.58 -2.82
N SER A 56 5.80 5.84 -3.16
CA SER A 56 5.75 6.96 -2.23
C SER A 56 4.66 6.81 -1.16
N ASP A 57 3.56 6.15 -1.49
CA ASP A 57 2.45 5.88 -0.56
C ASP A 57 1.77 4.53 -0.79
N GLY A 58 2.30 3.67 -1.66
CA GLY A 58 1.74 2.35 -1.93
C GLY A 58 0.42 2.36 -2.71
N ARG A 59 -0.13 3.52 -3.07
CA ARG A 59 -1.41 3.60 -3.81
C ARG A 59 -1.24 3.18 -5.27
N GLY A 60 -2.38 2.89 -5.91
CA GLY A 60 -2.44 2.34 -7.26
C GLY A 60 -2.34 0.82 -7.22
N GLY A 61 -2.02 0.21 -8.36
CA GLY A 61 -1.94 -1.24 -8.47
C GLY A 61 -3.29 -1.93 -8.67
N CYS A 62 -3.25 -3.25 -8.75
CA CYS A 62 -4.38 -4.08 -9.17
C CYS A 62 -5.10 -4.77 -8.01
N ASP A 63 -4.68 -4.62 -6.75
CA ASP A 63 -5.32 -5.26 -5.58
C ASP A 63 -6.83 -4.96 -5.50
N GLY A 64 -7.23 -3.69 -5.68
CA GLY A 64 -8.63 -3.26 -5.74
C GLY A 64 -9.32 -3.42 -7.10
N ALA A 65 -8.57 -3.80 -8.14
CA ALA A 65 -9.02 -3.79 -9.54
C ALA A 65 -9.66 -2.46 -9.97
N ARG A 66 -9.08 -1.34 -9.53
CA ARG A 66 -9.67 0.01 -9.67
C ARG A 66 -9.66 0.55 -11.10
N GLN A 67 -8.91 -0.06 -12.01
CA GLN A 67 -9.03 0.15 -13.47
C GLN A 67 -10.49 -0.01 -14.00
N ARG A 68 -11.39 -0.60 -13.21
CA ARG A 68 -12.83 -0.69 -13.54
C ARG A 68 -13.58 0.64 -13.41
N PHE A 69 -13.06 1.60 -12.65
CA PHE A 69 -13.72 2.82 -12.20
C PHE A 69 -12.94 4.07 -12.57
N ASP A 70 -13.60 5.22 -12.54
CA ASP A 70 -12.95 6.51 -12.74
C ASP A 70 -12.10 6.89 -11.51
N PRO A 71 -10.96 7.56 -11.69
CA PRO A 71 -10.48 8.13 -12.95
C PRO A 71 -9.76 7.12 -13.86
N GLU A 72 -9.28 5.99 -13.33
CA GLU A 72 -8.38 5.07 -14.06
C GLU A 72 -9.01 4.51 -15.34
N ARG A 73 -10.27 4.11 -15.31
CA ARG A 73 -10.95 3.52 -16.48
C ARG A 73 -11.02 4.48 -17.66
N SER A 74 -10.87 5.79 -17.45
CA SER A 74 -10.97 6.84 -18.45
C SER A 74 -9.64 7.52 -18.77
N TRP A 75 -8.54 7.05 -18.17
CA TRP A 75 -7.21 7.48 -18.56
C TRP A 75 -6.94 7.20 -20.03
N ASP A 76 -6.30 8.15 -20.73
CA ASP A 76 -5.96 8.02 -22.15
C ASP A 76 -5.15 6.73 -22.41
N ASP A 77 -4.23 6.40 -21.51
CA ASP A 77 -3.39 5.21 -21.63
C ASP A 77 -4.19 3.90 -21.41
N ASN A 78 -5.38 3.97 -20.83
CA ASN A 78 -6.29 2.84 -20.64
C ASN A 78 -7.34 2.69 -21.76
N THR A 79 -7.20 3.46 -22.84
CA THR A 79 -8.06 3.36 -24.02
C THR A 79 -8.24 1.90 -24.47
N ASN A 80 -9.49 1.51 -24.71
CA ASN A 80 -9.93 0.17 -25.12
C ASN A 80 -9.76 -0.96 -24.08
N LEU A 81 -9.27 -0.69 -22.86
CA LEU A 81 -9.24 -1.71 -21.79
C LEU A 81 -10.63 -1.97 -21.19
N ASP A 82 -11.60 -1.10 -21.44
CA ASP A 82 -13.04 -1.37 -21.26
C ASP A 82 -13.49 -2.57 -22.10
N LYS A 83 -13.01 -2.72 -23.34
CA LYS A 83 -13.29 -3.89 -24.19
C LYS A 83 -12.62 -5.15 -23.64
N ALA A 84 -11.36 -5.05 -23.18
CA ALA A 84 -10.66 -6.16 -22.54
C ALA A 84 -11.42 -6.69 -21.31
N LYS A 85 -11.88 -5.78 -20.43
CA LYS A 85 -12.76 -6.10 -19.30
C LYS A 85 -14.07 -6.76 -19.74
N ALA A 86 -14.73 -6.21 -20.77
CA ALA A 86 -15.99 -6.77 -21.29
C ALA A 86 -15.80 -8.20 -21.83
N LEU A 87 -14.67 -8.50 -22.47
CA LEU A 87 -14.33 -9.84 -22.95
C LEU A 87 -14.19 -10.86 -21.81
N LEU A 88 -13.71 -10.43 -20.63
CA LEU A 88 -13.57 -11.29 -19.45
C LEU A 88 -14.89 -11.51 -18.68
N TRP A 89 -15.95 -10.76 -18.99
CA TRP A 89 -17.23 -10.84 -18.28
C TRP A 89 -17.85 -12.25 -18.24
N PRO A 90 -17.91 -13.04 -19.33
CA PRO A 90 -18.46 -14.40 -19.28
C PRO A 90 -17.74 -15.31 -18.29
N LEU A 91 -16.42 -15.14 -18.14
CA LEU A 91 -15.60 -15.89 -17.19
C LEU A 91 -15.87 -15.41 -15.76
N LYS A 92 -15.96 -14.08 -15.56
CA LYS A 92 -16.37 -13.52 -14.27
C LYS A 92 -17.75 -14.02 -13.83
N GLN A 93 -18.71 -14.13 -14.76
CA GLN A 93 -20.03 -14.69 -14.48
C GLN A 93 -19.96 -16.18 -14.12
N LYS A 94 -19.15 -16.96 -14.83
CA LYS A 94 -18.98 -18.40 -14.57
C LYS A 94 -18.45 -18.68 -13.17
N TYR A 95 -17.48 -17.90 -12.71
CA TYR A 95 -16.79 -18.12 -11.43
C TYR A 95 -17.32 -17.27 -10.26
N GLY A 96 -18.15 -16.27 -10.53
CA GLY A 96 -18.90 -15.52 -9.53
C GLY A 96 -18.02 -14.80 -8.50
N GLY A 97 -18.44 -14.80 -7.24
CA GLY A 97 -17.73 -14.13 -6.14
C GLY A 97 -16.42 -14.81 -5.72
N ALA A 98 -16.19 -16.06 -6.14
CA ALA A 98 -14.97 -16.81 -5.85
C ALA A 98 -13.73 -16.29 -6.62
N LEU A 99 -13.95 -15.50 -7.67
CA LEU A 99 -12.89 -14.93 -8.49
C LEU A 99 -13.10 -13.42 -8.57
N SER A 100 -12.25 -12.64 -7.89
CA SER A 100 -12.28 -11.18 -7.97
C SER A 100 -11.90 -10.71 -9.37
N TRP A 101 -12.29 -9.49 -9.75
CA TRP A 101 -11.81 -8.87 -10.97
C TRP A 101 -10.31 -8.68 -10.95
N GLY A 102 -9.73 -8.31 -9.81
CA GLY A 102 -8.27 -8.16 -9.67
C GLY A 102 -7.55 -9.45 -10.02
N ASP A 103 -7.97 -10.55 -9.40
CA ASP A 103 -7.40 -11.88 -9.68
C ASP A 103 -7.65 -12.31 -11.13
N LEU A 104 -8.85 -12.06 -11.69
CA LEU A 104 -9.15 -12.41 -13.08
C LEU A 104 -8.30 -11.62 -14.09
N ILE A 105 -8.09 -10.32 -13.89
CA ILE A 105 -7.29 -9.48 -14.78
C ILE A 105 -5.84 -9.94 -14.79
N ILE A 106 -5.25 -10.15 -13.60
CA ILE A 106 -3.86 -10.61 -13.51
C ILE A 106 -3.71 -12.03 -14.05
N LEU A 107 -4.62 -12.93 -13.70
CA LEU A 107 -4.57 -14.31 -14.20
C LEU A 107 -4.73 -14.38 -15.72
N ALA A 108 -5.53 -13.49 -16.32
CA ALA A 108 -5.62 -13.39 -17.77
C ALA A 108 -4.28 -12.96 -18.40
N GLY A 109 -3.55 -12.03 -17.78
CA GLY A 109 -2.19 -11.65 -18.19
C GLY A 109 -1.19 -12.81 -18.08
N ASP A 110 -1.19 -13.52 -16.95
CA ASP A 110 -0.32 -14.68 -16.73
C ASP A 110 -0.58 -15.80 -17.73
N VAL A 111 -1.86 -16.17 -17.93
CA VAL A 111 -2.26 -17.20 -18.89
C VAL A 111 -1.95 -16.77 -20.32
N ALA A 112 -2.06 -15.47 -20.64
CA ALA A 112 -1.69 -14.96 -21.95
C ALA A 112 -0.19 -15.16 -22.21
N ILE A 113 0.67 -14.74 -21.29
CA ILE A 113 2.13 -14.94 -21.39
C ILE A 113 2.44 -16.42 -21.55
N ALA A 114 1.92 -17.27 -20.66
CA ALA A 114 2.19 -18.71 -20.69
C ALA A 114 1.69 -19.41 -21.97
N SER A 115 0.49 -19.07 -22.44
CA SER A 115 -0.11 -19.67 -23.66
C SER A 115 0.63 -19.28 -24.94
N MET A 116 1.29 -18.12 -24.94
CA MET A 116 2.16 -17.68 -26.04
C MET A 116 3.62 -18.17 -25.87
N GLY A 117 3.91 -18.99 -24.85
CA GLY A 117 5.22 -19.60 -24.61
C GLY A 117 6.17 -18.82 -23.72
N GLY A 118 5.72 -17.72 -23.10
CA GLY A 118 6.52 -16.89 -22.20
C GLY A 118 6.58 -17.42 -20.77
N PRO A 119 7.54 -16.95 -19.96
CA PRO A 119 7.76 -17.46 -18.61
C PRO A 119 6.90 -16.72 -17.58
N VAL A 120 6.30 -17.48 -16.67
CA VAL A 120 5.55 -16.96 -15.51
C VAL A 120 6.11 -17.60 -14.25
N LEU A 121 6.33 -16.82 -13.19
CA LEU A 121 6.91 -17.35 -11.94
C LEU A 121 5.88 -18.12 -11.10
N GLY A 122 4.64 -17.65 -11.07
CA GLY A 122 3.56 -18.19 -10.25
C GLY A 122 2.42 -17.18 -10.15
N PHE A 123 1.40 -17.47 -9.35
CA PHE A 123 0.22 -16.62 -9.19
C PHE A 123 -0.16 -16.47 -7.72
N CYS A 124 -0.30 -15.22 -7.27
CA CYS A 124 -0.80 -14.85 -5.94
C CYS A 124 -2.27 -14.43 -6.10
N ALA A 125 -3.20 -15.26 -5.63
CA ALA A 125 -4.62 -14.90 -5.54
C ALA A 125 -4.91 -14.20 -4.21
N GLY A 126 -6.10 -13.61 -4.07
CA GLY A 126 -6.58 -12.99 -2.83
C GLY A 126 -6.84 -11.49 -2.94
N ARG A 127 -6.81 -10.91 -4.15
CA ARG A 127 -7.16 -9.51 -4.38
C ARG A 127 -8.62 -9.24 -4.05
N ILE A 128 -8.90 -8.13 -3.39
CA ILE A 128 -10.25 -7.76 -2.93
C ILE A 128 -10.76 -6.63 -3.81
N ASP A 129 -11.83 -6.87 -4.58
CA ASP A 129 -12.40 -5.87 -5.47
C ASP A 129 -12.94 -4.65 -4.72
N ASP A 130 -12.48 -3.46 -5.09
CA ASP A 130 -13.05 -2.20 -4.64
C ASP A 130 -14.51 -2.06 -5.09
N LEU A 131 -15.28 -1.34 -4.27
CA LEU A 131 -16.70 -1.11 -4.50
C LEU A 131 -16.96 -0.08 -5.60
N ASP A 132 -16.22 1.03 -5.61
CA ASP A 132 -16.49 2.19 -6.46
C ASP A 132 -15.24 2.92 -7.00
N GLY A 133 -14.05 2.57 -6.50
CA GLY A 133 -12.77 3.12 -6.98
C GLY A 133 -12.37 4.47 -6.37
N THR A 134 -13.01 4.94 -5.29
CA THR A 134 -12.66 6.23 -4.63
C THR A 134 -11.19 6.32 -4.23
N GLU A 135 -10.57 5.18 -3.90
CA GLU A 135 -9.16 5.12 -3.53
C GLU A 135 -8.18 5.44 -4.68
N SER A 136 -8.68 5.55 -5.92
CA SER A 136 -7.91 6.03 -7.08
C SER A 136 -7.99 7.53 -7.32
N LEU A 137 -8.86 8.26 -6.60
CA LEU A 137 -8.92 9.72 -6.70
C LEU A 137 -7.53 10.36 -6.49
N PRO A 138 -6.71 9.97 -5.49
CA PRO A 138 -5.36 10.54 -5.29
C PRO A 138 -4.31 10.18 -6.36
N LEU A 139 -4.63 9.36 -7.36
CA LEU A 139 -3.76 9.05 -8.50
C LEU A 139 -3.93 10.08 -9.63
N GLY A 140 -5.12 10.68 -9.71
CA GLY A 140 -5.44 11.75 -10.63
C GLY A 140 -5.74 11.29 -12.06
N PRO A 141 -6.10 12.21 -12.97
CA PRO A 141 -6.29 13.64 -12.71
C PRO A 141 -7.61 13.92 -11.95
N THR A 142 -7.55 14.49 -10.75
CA THR A 142 -8.72 14.80 -9.90
C THR A 142 -8.41 15.99 -8.97
N PRO A 143 -9.43 16.64 -8.37
CA PRO A 143 -9.22 17.63 -7.32
C PRO A 143 -8.42 17.08 -6.12
N GLU A 144 -8.66 15.84 -5.72
CA GLU A 144 -7.97 15.16 -4.61
C GLU A 144 -6.48 14.99 -4.90
N GLN A 145 -6.14 14.53 -6.12
CA GLN A 145 -4.75 14.41 -6.53
C GLN A 145 -4.07 15.78 -6.61
N GLU A 146 -4.72 16.79 -7.19
CA GLU A 146 -4.11 18.13 -7.31
C GLU A 146 -3.86 18.76 -5.94
N ALA A 147 -4.76 18.57 -4.99
CA ALA A 147 -4.58 19.05 -3.62
C ALA A 147 -3.44 18.32 -2.88
N LEU A 148 -3.30 17.01 -3.12
CA LEU A 148 -2.33 16.18 -2.40
C LEU A 148 -0.92 16.26 -3.00
N MET A 149 -0.82 16.18 -4.34
CA MET A 149 0.43 16.07 -5.11
C MET A 149 0.27 16.75 -6.47
N PRO A 150 0.28 18.10 -6.52
CA PRO A 150 0.08 18.83 -7.77
C PRO A 150 1.16 18.50 -8.80
N CYS A 151 0.78 18.51 -10.07
CA CYS A 151 1.73 18.41 -11.19
C CYS A 151 1.72 19.71 -12.02
N PRO A 152 2.61 20.68 -11.71
CA PRO A 152 2.62 21.97 -12.40
C PRO A 152 2.92 21.88 -13.91
N VAL A 153 3.63 20.83 -14.34
CA VAL A 153 4.04 20.63 -15.74
C VAL A 153 3.79 19.17 -16.14
N GLN A 154 2.74 18.95 -16.93
CA GLN A 154 2.45 17.64 -17.54
C GLN A 154 3.61 17.22 -18.46
N GLY A 155 4.03 15.96 -18.36
CA GLY A 155 5.24 15.44 -19.02
C GLY A 155 6.53 15.57 -18.18
N ASP A 156 6.46 16.25 -17.02
CA ASP A 156 7.57 16.36 -16.07
C ASP A 156 7.12 16.24 -14.60
N CYS A 157 6.02 15.52 -14.32
CA CYS A 157 5.56 15.27 -12.95
C CYS A 157 6.65 14.55 -12.13
N LYS A 158 6.99 15.10 -10.96
CA LYS A 158 8.05 14.62 -10.07
C LYS A 158 7.50 13.75 -8.94
N SER A 159 8.40 13.04 -8.24
CA SER A 159 8.11 12.42 -6.95
C SER A 159 7.44 13.46 -6.03
N PRO A 160 6.36 13.11 -5.30
CA PRO A 160 5.87 11.76 -4.99
C PRO A 160 4.93 11.11 -6.02
N LEU A 161 4.58 11.74 -7.15
CA LEU A 161 3.82 11.09 -8.22
C LEU A 161 4.65 9.96 -8.85
N GLY A 162 4.01 8.88 -9.29
CA GLY A 162 4.69 7.75 -9.95
C GLY A 162 5.03 8.07 -11.40
N GLN A 163 4.00 8.45 -12.16
CA GLN A 163 4.03 8.82 -13.58
C GLN A 163 4.59 10.24 -13.82
N ASN A 164 5.01 10.53 -15.05
CA ASN A 164 5.45 11.87 -15.48
C ASN A 164 4.32 12.74 -16.07
N THR A 165 3.15 12.15 -16.35
CA THR A 165 1.97 12.78 -16.94
C THR A 165 0.76 12.14 -16.31
N LEU A 166 -0.15 12.93 -15.75
CA LEU A 166 -1.40 12.41 -15.18
C LEU A 166 -2.25 11.77 -16.27
N GLY A 167 -2.88 10.63 -15.99
CA GLY A 167 -3.63 9.86 -16.99
C GLY A 167 -2.76 8.95 -17.89
N LEU A 168 -1.44 8.96 -17.73
CA LEU A 168 -0.56 7.92 -18.27
C LEU A 168 -0.13 6.96 -17.15
N ILE A 169 0.20 5.72 -17.53
CA ILE A 169 0.72 4.75 -16.56
C ILE A 169 2.17 5.11 -16.16
N TYR A 170 3.05 5.34 -17.13
CA TYR A 170 4.48 5.59 -16.86
C TYR A 170 5.00 6.89 -17.49
N VAL A 171 5.25 6.84 -18.80
CA VAL A 171 5.89 7.89 -19.61
C VAL A 171 5.13 8.07 -20.93
N ASN A 172 5.34 9.20 -21.59
CA ASN A 172 4.84 9.42 -22.94
C ASN A 172 5.62 8.55 -23.96
N PRO A 173 4.95 7.70 -24.76
CA PRO A 173 5.64 6.80 -25.69
C PRO A 173 6.31 7.50 -26.88
N GLU A 174 5.89 8.73 -27.22
CA GLU A 174 6.57 9.57 -28.22
C GLU A 174 7.86 10.17 -27.68
N GLY A 175 8.07 10.14 -26.36
CA GLY A 175 9.17 10.77 -25.66
C GLY A 175 8.74 12.02 -24.85
N PRO A 176 9.67 12.62 -24.09
CA PRO A 176 9.36 13.73 -23.19
C PRO A 176 8.64 14.88 -23.91
N MET A 177 7.51 15.33 -23.34
CA MET A 177 6.69 16.40 -23.93
C MET A 177 6.24 16.13 -25.38
N GLY A 178 6.10 14.86 -25.78
CA GLY A 178 5.73 14.46 -27.14
C GLY A 178 6.86 14.60 -28.16
N LYS A 179 8.12 14.69 -27.72
CA LYS A 179 9.28 14.84 -28.61
C LYS A 179 10.02 13.50 -28.78
N PRO A 180 10.29 13.05 -30.02
CA PRO A 180 10.98 11.80 -30.29
C PRO A 180 12.49 11.91 -30.11
N VAL A 181 12.93 12.19 -28.88
CA VAL A 181 14.34 12.29 -28.48
C VAL A 181 14.68 11.15 -27.52
N PRO A 182 15.24 10.02 -28.01
CA PRO A 182 15.52 8.84 -27.20
C PRO A 182 16.41 9.11 -25.99
N GLU A 183 17.41 9.98 -26.13
CA GLU A 183 18.35 10.36 -25.07
C GLU A 183 17.66 11.04 -23.88
N GLU A 184 16.58 11.77 -24.13
CA GLU A 184 15.80 12.42 -23.07
C GLU A 184 14.76 11.46 -22.45
N SER A 185 14.36 10.40 -23.19
CA SER A 185 13.37 9.42 -22.74
C SER A 185 13.93 8.44 -21.71
N ALA A 186 15.15 7.92 -21.90
CA ALA A 186 15.73 6.92 -21.00
C ALA A 186 15.82 7.36 -19.52
N PRO A 187 16.27 8.60 -19.19
CA PRO A 187 16.25 9.09 -17.82
C PRO A 187 14.84 9.18 -17.22
N GLN A 188 13.83 9.51 -18.03
CA GLN A 188 12.43 9.55 -17.57
C GLN A 188 11.88 8.15 -17.32
N ILE A 189 12.15 7.19 -18.21
CA ILE A 189 11.81 5.77 -18.02
C ILE A 189 12.39 5.30 -16.69
N ARG A 190 13.69 5.47 -16.48
CA ARG A 190 14.37 5.11 -15.24
C ARG A 190 13.74 5.75 -14.02
N GLY A 191 13.53 7.06 -14.06
CA GLY A 191 12.98 7.82 -12.94
C GLY A 191 11.58 7.36 -12.56
N VAL A 192 10.69 7.17 -13.54
CA VAL A 192 9.33 6.68 -13.32
C VAL A 192 9.34 5.24 -12.81
N PHE A 193 10.03 4.31 -13.47
CA PHE A 193 10.05 2.91 -13.07
C PHE A 193 10.62 2.71 -11.66
N ARG A 194 11.66 3.47 -11.27
CA ARG A 194 12.16 3.49 -9.88
C ARG A 194 11.13 4.00 -8.88
N ARG A 195 10.32 5.01 -9.22
CA ARG A 195 9.18 5.48 -8.39
C ARG A 195 8.06 4.44 -8.29
N MET A 196 8.08 3.42 -9.13
CA MET A 196 7.17 2.27 -9.09
C MET A 196 7.86 0.99 -8.59
N GLY A 197 9.06 1.13 -8.01
CA GLY A 197 9.79 0.04 -7.38
C GLY A 197 10.49 -0.91 -8.34
N MET A 198 10.75 -0.51 -9.58
CA MET A 198 11.50 -1.30 -10.57
C MET A 198 12.93 -0.78 -10.74
N ASP A 199 13.90 -1.69 -10.72
CA ASP A 199 15.28 -1.38 -11.07
C ASP A 199 15.53 -1.40 -12.58
N ASP A 200 16.77 -1.17 -13.00
CA ASP A 200 17.12 -1.07 -14.43
C ASP A 200 16.96 -2.40 -15.18
N ALA A 201 17.30 -3.53 -14.57
CA ALA A 201 17.17 -4.86 -15.18
C ALA A 201 15.69 -5.27 -15.29
N GLU A 202 14.91 -5.04 -14.24
CA GLU A 202 13.47 -5.25 -14.21
C GLU A 202 12.78 -4.38 -15.26
N THR A 203 13.15 -3.10 -15.37
CA THR A 203 12.59 -2.15 -16.35
C THR A 203 12.81 -2.61 -17.78
N VAL A 204 14.05 -2.91 -18.17
CA VAL A 204 14.38 -3.33 -19.54
C VAL A 204 13.71 -4.67 -19.85
N ALA A 205 13.69 -5.61 -18.91
CA ALA A 205 13.03 -6.90 -19.10
C ALA A 205 11.51 -6.74 -19.25
N LEU A 206 10.85 -5.89 -18.45
CA LEU A 206 9.41 -5.64 -18.55
C LEU A 206 9.02 -4.98 -19.88
N ILE A 207 9.76 -3.96 -20.32
CA ILE A 207 9.49 -3.28 -21.59
C ILE A 207 9.63 -4.26 -22.75
N GLY A 208 10.79 -4.93 -22.87
CA GLY A 208 11.02 -5.81 -24.01
C GLY A 208 10.27 -7.13 -23.95
N GLY A 209 9.99 -7.66 -22.76
CA GLY A 209 9.14 -8.84 -22.58
C GLY A 209 7.66 -8.56 -22.83
N GLY A 210 7.17 -7.37 -22.46
CA GLY A 210 5.82 -6.92 -22.82
C GLY A 210 5.68 -6.67 -24.33
N HIS A 211 6.60 -5.90 -24.91
CA HIS A 211 6.63 -5.58 -26.35
C HIS A 211 7.13 -6.75 -27.23
N ALA A 212 7.49 -7.90 -26.66
CA ALA A 212 7.62 -9.13 -27.43
C ALA A 212 6.27 -9.58 -28.03
N PHE A 213 5.17 -9.14 -27.42
CA PHE A 213 3.81 -9.47 -27.80
C PHE A 213 3.06 -8.28 -28.42
N GLY A 214 2.15 -8.57 -29.34
CA GLY A 214 1.14 -7.64 -29.79
C GLY A 214 1.61 -6.53 -30.72
N LYS A 215 0.84 -5.44 -30.71
CA LYS A 215 1.06 -4.23 -31.49
C LYS A 215 0.45 -3.02 -30.80
N SER A 216 0.80 -1.83 -31.30
CA SER A 216 0.01 -0.61 -31.08
C SER A 216 -1.04 -0.40 -32.18
N HIS A 217 -2.10 0.35 -31.86
CA HIS A 217 -3.19 0.69 -32.78
C HIS A 217 -3.38 2.20 -32.95
N GLY A 218 -3.32 2.63 -34.19
CA GLY A 218 -3.37 4.02 -34.62
C GLY A 218 -3.74 4.11 -36.09
N ALA A 219 -4.82 3.43 -36.49
CA ALA A 219 -5.17 3.25 -37.90
C ALA A 219 -5.40 4.56 -38.68
N CYS A 220 -5.74 5.66 -37.99
CA CYS A 220 -5.99 6.96 -38.60
C CYS A 220 -5.87 8.11 -37.56
N PRO A 221 -5.83 9.40 -37.96
CA PRO A 221 -5.53 10.50 -37.04
C PRO A 221 -6.72 11.02 -36.24
N THR A 222 -7.93 10.46 -36.41
CA THR A 222 -9.14 11.01 -35.79
C THR A 222 -9.38 10.54 -34.35
N GLY A 223 -8.67 9.51 -33.89
CA GLY A 223 -8.62 9.13 -32.49
C GLY A 223 -9.64 8.07 -32.04
N PRO A 224 -9.70 7.78 -30.73
CA PRO A 224 -10.55 6.74 -30.17
C PRO A 224 -12.01 7.19 -29.99
N GLY A 225 -12.27 8.51 -30.00
CA GLY A 225 -13.55 9.09 -29.61
C GLY A 225 -13.62 9.34 -28.09
N PRO A 226 -14.81 9.67 -27.55
CA PRO A 226 -14.98 10.06 -26.15
C PRO A 226 -14.67 8.91 -25.16
N SER A 227 -14.18 9.26 -23.97
CA SER A 227 -13.81 8.31 -22.91
C SER A 227 -15.04 7.66 -22.23
N PRO A 228 -14.84 6.64 -21.36
CA PRO A 228 -15.89 6.11 -20.50
C PRO A 228 -16.56 7.11 -19.56
N GLU A 229 -15.86 8.17 -19.16
CA GLU A 229 -16.46 9.25 -18.39
C GLU A 229 -17.38 10.11 -19.27
N GLU A 230 -16.95 10.42 -20.49
CA GLU A 230 -17.67 11.29 -21.42
C GLU A 230 -18.84 10.60 -22.14
N ALA A 231 -18.71 9.31 -22.45
CA ALA A 231 -19.68 8.52 -23.21
C ALA A 231 -19.84 7.11 -22.62
N PRO A 232 -20.46 6.96 -21.44
CA PRO A 232 -20.55 5.67 -20.73
C PRO A 232 -21.28 4.56 -21.50
N ASP A 233 -22.20 4.92 -22.41
CA ASP A 233 -22.98 3.95 -23.20
C ASP A 233 -22.21 3.39 -24.42
N ALA A 234 -21.22 4.14 -24.92
CA ALA A 234 -20.44 3.77 -26.10
C ALA A 234 -19.03 4.38 -26.04
N PRO A 235 -18.20 3.99 -25.04
CA PRO A 235 -16.89 4.57 -24.84
C PRO A 235 -15.89 4.15 -25.92
N TRP A 236 -15.01 5.08 -26.28
CA TRP A 236 -14.00 4.94 -27.33
C TRP A 236 -14.48 4.10 -28.52
N PRO A 237 -15.51 4.57 -29.25
CA PRO A 237 -16.11 3.79 -30.33
C PRO A 237 -15.15 3.55 -31.51
N GLY A 238 -14.02 4.27 -31.56
CA GLY A 238 -13.13 4.33 -32.70
C GLY A 238 -13.72 5.22 -33.78
N THR A 239 -12.95 6.19 -34.26
CA THR A 239 -13.42 7.15 -35.28
C THR A 239 -12.87 6.85 -36.67
N CYS A 240 -12.01 5.84 -36.79
CA CYS A 240 -11.53 5.32 -38.07
C CYS A 240 -12.52 4.27 -38.58
N GLY A 241 -13.05 4.40 -39.80
CA GLY A 241 -13.89 3.36 -40.40
C GLY A 241 -15.03 2.87 -39.49
N ASP A 242 -15.03 1.57 -39.18
CA ASP A 242 -15.97 0.91 -38.24
C ASP A 242 -15.44 0.80 -36.79
N GLY A 243 -14.26 1.37 -36.52
CA GLY A 243 -13.63 1.46 -35.20
C GLY A 243 -12.97 0.16 -34.69
N LYS A 244 -12.91 -0.90 -35.51
CA LYS A 244 -12.50 -2.24 -35.06
C LYS A 244 -11.48 -2.88 -36.00
N ALA A 245 -10.78 -3.90 -35.50
CA ALA A 245 -9.78 -4.66 -36.26
C ALA A 245 -8.77 -3.73 -36.96
N ASN A 246 -8.71 -3.75 -38.30
CA ASN A 246 -7.82 -2.90 -39.09
C ASN A 246 -8.08 -1.38 -38.93
N ASN A 247 -9.25 -1.00 -38.42
CA ASN A 247 -9.62 0.39 -38.15
C ASN A 247 -9.51 0.76 -36.67
N THR A 248 -8.83 -0.05 -35.85
CA THR A 248 -8.69 0.21 -34.42
C THR A 248 -7.82 1.44 -34.17
N PHE A 249 -8.24 2.30 -33.24
CA PHE A 249 -7.42 3.33 -32.64
C PHE A 249 -7.37 3.11 -31.13
N THR A 250 -6.16 3.09 -30.56
CA THR A 250 -5.94 3.03 -29.11
C THR A 250 -5.00 4.15 -28.68
N SER A 251 -3.71 4.02 -29.00
CA SER A 251 -2.66 4.96 -28.61
C SER A 251 -2.25 5.92 -29.73
N GLY A 252 -2.67 5.64 -30.97
CA GLY A 252 -2.31 6.42 -32.15
C GLY A 252 -0.98 6.01 -32.80
N PHE A 253 -0.23 5.11 -32.19
CA PHE A 253 0.90 4.40 -32.81
C PHE A 253 0.41 3.17 -33.55
N GLU A 254 1.05 2.80 -34.65
CA GLU A 254 0.58 1.69 -35.50
C GLU A 254 1.71 0.76 -35.89
N GLY A 255 1.53 -0.53 -35.55
CA GLY A 255 2.38 -1.63 -35.98
C GLY A 255 2.83 -2.54 -34.84
N PRO A 256 3.28 -3.77 -35.16
CA PRO A 256 3.85 -4.70 -34.20
C PRO A 256 5.35 -4.41 -33.97
N TRP A 257 5.88 -4.82 -32.82
CA TRP A 257 7.32 -4.77 -32.52
C TRP A 257 8.09 -5.98 -33.06
N THR A 258 7.41 -7.12 -33.19
CA THR A 258 7.98 -8.39 -33.65
C THR A 258 7.20 -8.90 -34.88
N THR A 259 7.80 -9.84 -35.61
CA THR A 259 7.13 -10.56 -36.73
C THR A 259 6.31 -11.76 -36.24
N THR A 260 6.41 -12.08 -34.95
CA THR A 260 5.75 -13.19 -34.25
C THR A 260 4.95 -12.69 -33.03
N PRO A 261 3.94 -11.81 -33.20
CA PRO A 261 3.36 -11.03 -32.09
C PRO A 261 2.59 -11.83 -31.04
N THR A 262 2.36 -13.12 -31.28
CA THR A 262 1.65 -14.03 -30.37
C THR A 262 2.52 -15.21 -29.96
N ALA A 263 3.84 -15.05 -29.99
CA ALA A 263 4.81 -16.05 -29.55
C ALA A 263 5.95 -15.39 -28.77
N TRP A 264 6.41 -16.04 -27.72
CA TRP A 264 7.54 -15.58 -26.93
C TRP A 264 8.87 -15.94 -27.59
N ASP A 265 9.70 -14.94 -27.78
CA ASP A 265 11.11 -15.04 -28.12
C ASP A 265 11.83 -13.73 -27.68
N ASN A 266 13.12 -13.59 -27.98
CA ASN A 266 13.86 -12.36 -27.75
C ASN A 266 14.03 -11.51 -29.03
N GLN A 267 13.14 -11.67 -30.03
CA GLN A 267 13.22 -10.96 -31.31
C GLN A 267 13.09 -9.44 -31.14
N TYR A 268 12.34 -8.97 -30.14
CA TYR A 268 12.28 -7.53 -29.80
C TYR A 268 13.68 -6.92 -29.62
N PHE A 269 14.50 -7.51 -28.75
CA PHE A 269 15.86 -7.03 -28.47
C PHE A 269 16.80 -7.26 -29.66
N GLN A 270 16.66 -8.38 -30.38
CA GLN A 270 17.42 -8.64 -31.61
C GLN A 270 17.12 -7.59 -32.68
N ASN A 271 15.85 -7.22 -32.88
CA ASN A 271 15.43 -6.20 -33.83
C ASN A 271 16.02 -4.84 -33.46
N LEU A 272 15.93 -4.43 -32.19
CA LEU A 272 16.52 -3.17 -31.71
C LEU A 272 18.00 -3.05 -32.10
N LEU A 273 18.77 -4.14 -31.94
CA LEU A 273 20.19 -4.16 -32.27
C LEU A 273 20.48 -4.40 -33.75
N ALA A 274 19.62 -5.06 -34.51
CA ALA A 274 19.89 -5.46 -35.89
C ALA A 274 19.80 -4.28 -36.88
N TYR A 275 18.96 -3.29 -36.58
CA TYR A 275 18.66 -2.18 -37.49
C TYR A 275 19.13 -0.83 -36.92
N ASN A 276 19.30 0.13 -37.81
CA ASN A 276 19.19 1.54 -37.41
C ASN A 276 17.70 1.90 -37.38
N TRP A 277 17.34 2.94 -36.65
CA TRP A 277 15.95 3.37 -36.53
C TRP A 277 15.82 4.79 -37.07
N GLU A 278 14.78 5.03 -37.88
CA GLU A 278 14.44 6.38 -38.33
C GLU A 278 13.02 6.76 -37.92
N VAL A 279 12.88 7.97 -37.40
CA VAL A 279 11.60 8.55 -37.02
C VAL A 279 10.75 8.84 -38.27
N HIS A 280 9.46 8.55 -38.18
CA HIS A 280 8.43 8.96 -39.12
C HIS A 280 7.13 9.23 -38.38
N VAL A 281 6.14 9.80 -39.06
CA VAL A 281 4.79 9.98 -38.52
C VAL A 281 3.94 8.80 -38.97
N GLY A 282 3.37 8.07 -38.00
CA GLY A 282 2.47 6.96 -38.25
C GLY A 282 1.09 7.42 -38.77
N PRO A 283 0.23 6.49 -39.21
CA PRO A 283 -1.11 6.82 -39.70
C PRO A 283 -2.00 7.51 -38.64
N GLY A 284 -1.75 7.27 -37.36
CA GLY A 284 -2.43 7.92 -36.25
C GLY A 284 -1.93 9.32 -35.92
N GLY A 285 -0.91 9.83 -36.60
CA GLY A 285 -0.39 11.18 -36.43
C GLY A 285 0.75 11.33 -35.41
N HIS A 286 1.18 10.24 -34.77
CA HIS A 286 2.25 10.24 -33.76
C HIS A 286 3.62 9.88 -34.34
N HIS A 287 4.69 10.38 -33.72
CA HIS A 287 6.06 10.05 -34.06
C HIS A 287 6.41 8.62 -33.60
N GLN A 288 6.82 7.78 -34.54
CA GLN A 288 7.26 6.41 -34.28
C GLN A 288 8.44 6.03 -35.16
N TRP A 289 9.10 4.93 -34.85
CA TRP A 289 10.35 4.53 -35.48
C TRP A 289 10.14 3.31 -36.36
N ARG A 290 10.73 3.35 -37.56
CA ARG A 290 10.75 2.22 -38.50
C ARG A 290 12.18 1.75 -38.74
N PRO A 291 12.40 0.47 -39.08
CA PRO A 291 13.72 -0.04 -39.34
C PRO A 291 14.35 0.66 -40.55
N LYS A 292 15.65 0.87 -40.46
CA LYS A 292 16.55 1.36 -41.51
C LYS A 292 17.76 0.44 -41.55
N ALA A 293 18.19 0.04 -42.75
CA ALA A 293 19.37 -0.80 -42.89
C ALA A 293 20.61 -0.13 -42.30
N LYS A 294 21.44 -0.89 -41.56
CA LYS A 294 22.74 -0.41 -41.04
C LYS A 294 23.71 -0.09 -42.17
N ASP A 295 23.77 -0.97 -43.17
CA ASP A 295 24.46 -0.71 -44.43
C ASP A 295 23.45 -0.14 -45.44
N ALA A 296 23.65 1.11 -45.83
CA ALA A 296 22.83 1.80 -46.82
C ALA A 296 22.83 1.12 -48.22
N LYS A 297 23.77 0.19 -48.48
CA LYS A 297 23.83 -0.60 -49.73
C LYS A 297 23.03 -1.91 -49.66
N SER A 298 22.60 -2.34 -48.47
CA SER A 298 21.82 -3.56 -48.33
C SER A 298 20.49 -3.44 -49.07
N LYS A 299 20.14 -4.47 -49.84
CA LYS A 299 18.85 -4.60 -50.54
C LYS A 299 17.93 -5.63 -49.88
N ALA A 300 18.31 -6.15 -48.72
CA ALA A 300 17.47 -7.09 -47.98
C ALA A 300 16.16 -6.38 -47.59
N PRO A 301 15.00 -7.04 -47.75
CA PRO A 301 13.73 -6.48 -47.30
C PRO A 301 13.79 -6.26 -45.77
N LEU A 302 13.29 -5.10 -45.33
CA LEU A 302 13.17 -4.79 -43.91
C LEU A 302 11.87 -5.38 -43.36
N PRO A 303 11.87 -5.86 -42.10
CA PRO A 303 10.66 -6.38 -41.47
C PRO A 303 9.62 -5.27 -41.30
N ALA A 304 8.34 -5.63 -41.39
CA ALA A 304 7.21 -4.72 -41.16
C ALA A 304 6.93 -4.58 -39.65
N VAL A 305 7.93 -4.09 -38.92
CA VAL A 305 7.89 -3.83 -37.47
C VAL A 305 8.11 -2.34 -37.20
N MET A 306 7.74 -1.91 -36.00
CA MET A 306 7.96 -0.55 -35.51
C MET A 306 8.59 -0.55 -34.12
N MET A 307 9.09 0.61 -33.70
CA MET A 307 9.53 0.88 -32.32
C MET A 307 9.01 2.25 -31.87
N LEU A 308 8.73 2.38 -30.57
CA LEU A 308 8.41 3.66 -29.94
C LEU A 308 9.70 4.42 -29.61
N THR A 309 9.59 5.71 -29.30
CA THR A 309 10.76 6.47 -28.81
C THR A 309 11.30 5.85 -27.52
N THR A 310 10.42 5.36 -26.65
CA THR A 310 10.79 4.66 -25.42
C THR A 310 11.52 3.34 -25.65
N ASP A 311 11.26 2.64 -26.77
CA ASP A 311 11.98 1.43 -27.13
C ASP A 311 13.38 1.76 -27.64
N VAL A 312 13.49 2.74 -28.55
CA VAL A 312 14.78 3.19 -29.07
C VAL A 312 15.63 3.78 -27.96
N ALA A 313 15.04 4.45 -26.96
CA ALA A 313 15.73 5.01 -25.80
C ALA A 313 16.59 4.00 -25.04
N LEU A 314 16.22 2.71 -25.05
CA LEU A 314 17.02 1.66 -24.42
C LEU A 314 18.42 1.49 -25.03
N LEU A 315 18.64 1.97 -26.26
CA LEU A 315 19.94 1.95 -26.93
C LEU A 315 20.82 3.18 -26.65
N HIS A 316 20.23 4.22 -26.06
CA HIS A 316 20.85 5.55 -25.86
C HIS A 316 21.27 5.80 -24.40
N ASP A 317 21.17 4.78 -23.56
CA ASP A 317 21.66 4.75 -22.19
C ASP A 317 22.57 3.53 -22.02
N ASP A 318 23.78 3.71 -21.50
CA ASP A 318 24.80 2.65 -21.50
C ASP A 318 24.39 1.43 -20.67
N ASP A 319 23.75 1.64 -19.51
CA ASP A 319 23.31 0.56 -18.63
C ASP A 319 22.14 -0.22 -19.26
N TYR A 320 21.16 0.49 -19.84
CA TYR A 320 20.06 -0.15 -20.58
C TYR A 320 20.55 -0.87 -21.82
N ARG A 321 21.48 -0.29 -22.55
CA ARG A 321 22.06 -0.91 -23.74
C ARG A 321 22.75 -2.22 -23.38
N GLY A 322 23.52 -2.26 -22.28
CA GLY A 322 24.15 -3.48 -21.79
C GLY A 322 23.14 -4.60 -21.51
N LEU A 323 21.98 -4.26 -20.95
CA LEU A 323 20.87 -5.20 -20.71
C LEU A 323 20.19 -5.64 -22.02
N VAL A 324 19.99 -4.72 -22.97
CA VAL A 324 19.46 -5.04 -24.32
C VAL A 324 20.38 -6.03 -25.03
N GLU A 325 21.69 -5.81 -24.99
CA GLU A 325 22.70 -6.71 -25.57
C GLU A 325 22.69 -8.08 -24.88
N LEU A 326 22.59 -8.13 -23.55
CA LEU A 326 22.46 -9.36 -22.79
C LEU A 326 21.22 -10.16 -23.19
N PHE A 327 20.04 -9.52 -23.22
CA PHE A 327 18.78 -10.21 -23.49
C PHE A 327 18.62 -10.62 -24.96
N ALA A 328 19.20 -9.85 -25.90
CA ALA A 328 19.27 -10.27 -27.30
C ALA A 328 20.13 -11.53 -27.51
N ALA A 329 21.21 -11.68 -26.75
CA ALA A 329 22.13 -12.81 -26.86
C ALA A 329 21.73 -14.03 -26.01
N ASN A 330 20.95 -13.82 -24.93
CA ASN A 330 20.65 -14.85 -23.95
C ASN A 330 19.17 -14.83 -23.54
N LEU A 331 18.38 -15.68 -24.20
CA LEU A 331 16.95 -15.85 -23.90
C LEU A 331 16.71 -16.29 -22.45
N THR A 332 17.55 -17.16 -21.89
CA THR A 332 17.39 -17.63 -20.50
C THR A 332 17.58 -16.50 -19.49
N ALA A 333 18.48 -15.55 -19.74
CA ALA A 333 18.65 -14.37 -18.90
C ALA A 333 17.42 -13.45 -18.95
N LEU A 334 16.86 -13.26 -20.16
CA LEU A 334 15.60 -12.54 -20.34
C LEU A 334 14.46 -13.23 -19.60
N GLU A 335 14.30 -14.55 -19.78
CA GLU A 335 13.21 -15.31 -19.17
C GLU A 335 13.26 -15.28 -17.65
N HIS A 336 14.46 -15.41 -17.08
CA HIS A 336 14.68 -15.31 -15.65
C HIS A 336 14.33 -13.91 -15.14
N THR A 337 14.81 -12.85 -15.79
CA THR A 337 14.57 -11.48 -15.32
C THR A 337 13.10 -11.08 -15.49
N PHE A 338 12.51 -11.37 -16.65
CA PHE A 338 11.13 -11.04 -16.97
C PHE A 338 10.13 -11.72 -16.03
N LYS A 339 10.24 -13.03 -15.77
CA LYS A 339 9.24 -13.71 -14.91
C LYS A 339 9.25 -13.18 -13.47
N HIS A 340 10.41 -12.80 -12.94
CA HIS A 340 10.52 -12.22 -11.60
C HIS A 340 10.01 -10.76 -11.58
N ALA A 341 10.37 -9.96 -12.59
CA ALA A 341 9.91 -8.59 -12.73
C ALA A 341 8.39 -8.50 -12.97
N TRP A 342 7.85 -9.40 -13.80
CA TRP A 342 6.40 -9.54 -14.04
C TRP A 342 5.68 -9.93 -12.77
N TYR A 343 6.13 -10.97 -12.06
CA TYR A 343 5.52 -11.36 -10.79
C TYR A 343 5.54 -10.23 -9.77
N LYS A 344 6.67 -9.52 -9.64
CA LYS A 344 6.78 -8.32 -8.80
C LYS A 344 5.80 -7.24 -9.21
N LEU A 345 5.72 -6.89 -10.50
CA LEU A 345 4.77 -5.91 -11.02
C LEU A 345 3.35 -6.24 -10.57
N VAL A 346 2.91 -7.48 -10.80
CA VAL A 346 1.52 -7.86 -10.60
C VAL A 346 1.16 -8.23 -9.17
N THR A 347 2.12 -8.25 -8.23
CA THR A 347 1.88 -8.62 -6.82
C THR A 347 2.49 -7.68 -5.77
N ARG A 348 3.25 -6.65 -6.15
CA ARG A 348 3.93 -5.73 -5.20
C ARG A 348 3.00 -5.01 -4.23
N ASP A 349 1.75 -4.79 -4.63
CA ASP A 349 0.69 -4.14 -3.86
C ASP A 349 -0.11 -5.13 -2.99
N MET A 350 0.20 -6.43 -3.05
CA MET A 350 -0.42 -7.44 -2.18
C MET A 350 0.35 -7.67 -0.87
N GLY A 351 1.51 -7.03 -0.70
CA GLY A 351 2.33 -7.14 0.51
C GLY A 351 3.00 -8.50 0.71
N PRO A 352 3.15 -8.97 1.97
CA PRO A 352 3.83 -10.22 2.28
C PRO A 352 3.15 -11.44 1.64
N ALA A 353 3.95 -12.47 1.31
CA ALA A 353 3.46 -13.71 0.71
C ALA A 353 2.40 -14.45 1.56
N THR A 354 2.30 -14.17 2.86
CA THR A 354 1.26 -14.71 3.74
C THR A 354 -0.15 -14.22 3.41
N ARG A 355 -0.28 -13.15 2.61
CA ARG A 355 -1.57 -12.69 2.07
C ARG A 355 -1.99 -13.44 0.80
N CYS A 356 -1.06 -14.10 0.12
CA CYS A 356 -1.34 -14.84 -1.11
C CYS A 356 -2.13 -16.14 -0.85
N LEU A 357 -3.11 -16.41 -1.70
CA LEU A 357 -3.86 -17.66 -1.73
C LEU A 357 -3.56 -18.43 -3.02
N GLY A 358 -3.74 -19.75 -2.96
CA GLY A 358 -3.70 -20.64 -4.12
C GLY A 358 -2.47 -21.56 -4.17
N PRO A 359 -2.52 -22.61 -5.02
CA PRO A 359 -1.47 -23.63 -5.09
C PRO A 359 -0.21 -23.18 -5.86
N ASP A 360 -0.31 -22.12 -6.65
CA ASP A 360 0.75 -21.66 -7.56
C ASP A 360 1.54 -20.46 -7.01
N VAL A 361 1.45 -20.19 -5.70
CA VAL A 361 2.20 -19.13 -5.03
C VAL A 361 3.68 -19.53 -4.96
N PRO A 362 4.61 -18.79 -5.57
CA PRO A 362 6.03 -19.08 -5.47
C PRO A 362 6.55 -18.81 -4.05
N PRO A 363 7.75 -19.31 -3.69
CA PRO A 363 8.40 -18.92 -2.45
C PRO A 363 8.48 -17.39 -2.29
N PRO A 364 8.46 -16.85 -1.06
CA PRO A 364 8.49 -15.40 -0.84
C PRO A 364 9.65 -14.72 -1.56
N GLN A 365 9.33 -13.65 -2.30
CA GLN A 365 10.29 -12.87 -3.07
C GLN A 365 10.85 -11.69 -2.26
N PRO A 366 12.06 -11.17 -2.57
CA PRO A 366 12.68 -10.10 -1.80
C PRO A 366 11.83 -8.84 -1.60
N PHE A 367 11.06 -8.42 -2.61
CA PHE A 367 10.20 -7.24 -2.49
C PHE A 367 9.02 -7.43 -1.52
N GLN A 368 8.65 -8.68 -1.22
CA GLN A 368 7.60 -9.02 -0.24
C GLN A 368 8.11 -8.96 1.21
N ALA A 369 9.35 -8.49 1.40
CA ALA A 369 10.02 -8.30 2.68
C ALA A 369 9.86 -9.51 3.64
N PRO A 370 10.18 -10.74 3.19
CA PRO A 370 9.98 -11.94 3.98
C PRO A 370 10.67 -11.84 5.34
N LEU A 371 10.07 -12.50 6.32
CA LEU A 371 10.61 -12.61 7.66
C LEU A 371 11.05 -14.06 7.90
N PRO A 372 12.08 -14.28 8.75
CA PRO A 372 12.49 -15.63 9.10
C PRO A 372 11.35 -16.38 9.82
N PRO A 373 11.35 -17.72 9.80
CA PRO A 373 10.42 -18.49 10.59
C PRO A 373 10.61 -18.19 12.09
N ARG A 374 9.52 -18.25 12.85
CA ARG A 374 9.58 -18.08 14.31
C ARG A 374 10.54 -19.11 14.92
N PRO A 375 11.48 -18.69 15.79
CA PRO A 375 12.34 -19.63 16.51
C PRO A 375 11.52 -20.68 17.28
N ALA A 376 11.95 -21.94 17.21
CA ALA A 376 11.33 -23.02 17.97
C ALA A 376 11.56 -22.82 19.49
N GLY A 377 10.57 -23.19 20.30
CA GLY A 377 10.64 -23.10 21.76
C GLY A 377 9.29 -22.83 22.41
N PRO A 378 9.24 -22.77 23.76
CA PRO A 378 8.03 -22.40 24.46
C PRO A 378 7.63 -20.97 24.11
N ALA A 379 6.33 -20.67 24.14
CA ALA A 379 5.86 -19.30 24.01
C ALA A 379 6.35 -18.46 25.21
N PRO A 380 6.67 -17.17 25.01
CA PRO A 380 7.00 -16.28 26.12
C PRO A 380 5.82 -16.13 27.09
N ASP A 381 6.11 -16.02 28.40
CA ASP A 381 5.11 -15.60 29.38
C ASP A 381 4.93 -14.07 29.29
N TYR A 382 4.05 -13.63 28.40
CA TYR A 382 3.78 -12.21 28.19
C TYR A 382 3.18 -11.53 29.43
N ALA A 383 2.50 -12.27 30.32
CA ALA A 383 1.96 -11.71 31.56
C ALA A 383 3.08 -11.42 32.57
N ALA A 384 4.08 -12.30 32.68
CA ALA A 384 5.29 -12.03 33.45
C ALA A 384 6.09 -10.88 32.85
N LEU A 385 6.31 -10.89 31.55
CA LEU A 385 7.04 -9.82 30.86
C LEU A 385 6.33 -8.45 31.01
N ALA A 386 4.99 -8.42 30.98
CA ALA A 386 4.24 -7.19 31.23
C ALA A 386 4.48 -6.62 32.63
N ARG A 387 4.63 -7.47 33.67
CA ARG A 387 5.00 -7.02 35.03
C ARG A 387 6.43 -6.47 35.07
N ASP A 388 7.36 -7.10 34.36
CA ASP A 388 8.74 -6.63 34.30
C ASP A 388 8.84 -5.27 33.56
N ILE A 389 8.07 -5.10 32.49
CA ILE A 389 7.92 -3.83 31.77
C ILE A 389 7.33 -2.76 32.68
N SER A 390 6.26 -3.06 33.42
CA SER A 390 5.63 -2.17 34.40
C SER A 390 6.67 -1.64 35.42
N ALA A 391 7.52 -2.54 35.93
CA ALA A 391 8.62 -2.13 36.80
C ALA A 391 9.67 -1.27 36.08
N ALA A 392 9.96 -1.58 34.81
CA ALA A 392 10.92 -0.82 33.99
C ALA A 392 10.45 0.61 33.71
N LEU A 393 9.14 0.90 33.68
CA LEU A 393 8.60 2.25 33.46
C LEU A 393 9.19 3.27 34.42
N ARG A 394 9.50 2.88 35.67
CA ARG A 394 9.93 3.77 36.76
C ARG A 394 11.41 3.61 37.11
N ARG A 395 12.15 2.78 36.37
CA ARG A 395 13.54 2.43 36.65
C ARG A 395 14.47 3.23 35.75
N SER A 396 15.27 4.13 36.32
CA SER A 396 16.32 4.84 35.57
C SER A 396 17.22 3.89 34.80
N SER A 397 17.60 4.28 33.59
CA SER A 397 18.57 3.58 32.76
C SER A 397 19.62 4.56 32.24
N PRO A 398 20.90 4.17 32.14
CA PRO A 398 21.92 4.99 31.48
C PRO A 398 21.74 5.04 29.95
N ALA A 399 20.92 4.14 29.37
CA ALA A 399 20.74 4.04 27.92
C ALA A 399 19.90 5.19 27.34
N ALA A 400 18.90 5.66 28.09
CA ALA A 400 18.07 6.80 27.72
C ALA A 400 17.66 7.58 28.96
N GLU A 401 17.68 8.90 28.85
CA GLU A 401 17.09 9.84 29.78
C GLU A 401 15.55 9.70 29.76
N PRO A 402 14.92 9.43 30.92
CA PRO A 402 13.46 9.33 31.01
C PRO A 402 12.80 10.71 31.09
N ASP A 403 11.48 10.74 30.94
CA ASP A 403 10.69 11.88 31.39
C ASP A 403 10.67 11.95 32.93
N THR A 404 10.30 13.12 33.45
CA THR A 404 10.09 13.31 34.90
C THR A 404 8.61 13.45 35.22
N VAL A 405 8.10 12.57 36.06
CA VAL A 405 6.71 12.60 36.56
C VAL A 405 6.76 12.63 38.08
N HIS A 406 6.20 13.67 38.69
CA HIS A 406 6.24 13.90 40.15
C HIS A 406 7.66 13.78 40.76
N GLY A 407 8.67 14.29 40.04
CA GLY A 407 10.07 14.26 40.46
C GLY A 407 10.74 12.88 40.35
N LYS A 408 10.12 11.91 39.68
CA LYS A 408 10.65 10.56 39.48
C LYS A 408 10.79 10.25 37.98
N PRO A 409 11.78 9.42 37.60
CA PRO A 409 11.97 8.97 36.23
C PRO A 409 10.75 8.16 35.75
N HIS A 410 10.34 8.38 34.50
CA HIS A 410 9.24 7.65 33.86
C HIS A 410 9.46 7.47 32.35
N TYR A 411 9.36 6.23 31.84
CA TYR A 411 9.53 5.90 30.41
C TYR A 411 8.22 5.69 29.64
N GLY A 412 7.05 5.79 30.28
CA GLY A 412 5.78 5.41 29.64
C GLY A 412 5.50 6.07 28.29
N ALA A 413 5.68 7.39 28.18
CA ALA A 413 5.48 8.07 26.91
C ALA A 413 6.54 7.70 25.86
N LEU A 414 7.78 7.42 26.27
CA LEU A 414 8.85 6.94 25.39
C LEU A 414 8.57 5.52 24.85
N PHE A 415 8.11 4.60 25.71
CA PHE A 415 7.75 3.24 25.27
C PHE A 415 6.51 3.25 24.35
N ALA A 416 5.53 4.10 24.63
CA ALA A 416 4.39 4.31 23.74
C ALA A 416 4.83 4.90 22.39
N ALA A 417 5.78 5.85 22.39
CA ALA A 417 6.33 6.42 21.16
C ALA A 417 7.11 5.37 20.33
N LEU A 418 7.94 4.54 20.97
CA LEU A 418 8.67 3.47 20.30
C LEU A 418 7.74 2.46 19.62
N ALA A 419 6.69 2.02 20.31
CA ALA A 419 5.69 1.13 19.75
C ALA A 419 4.90 1.79 18.61
N TRP A 420 4.49 3.05 18.79
CA TRP A 420 3.84 3.82 17.74
C TRP A 420 4.71 3.91 16.49
N GLN A 421 5.96 4.33 16.62
CA GLN A 421 6.86 4.54 15.50
C GLN A 421 7.23 3.25 14.76
N CYS A 422 7.27 2.14 15.48
CA CYS A 422 7.43 0.82 14.89
C CYS A 422 6.22 0.46 14.03
N ALA A 423 5.01 0.56 14.58
CA ALA A 423 3.78 0.14 13.92
C ALA A 423 3.26 1.13 12.85
N SER A 424 3.46 2.45 13.05
CA SER A 424 2.95 3.50 12.16
C SER A 424 3.70 3.60 10.83
N SER A 425 4.68 2.71 10.59
CA SER A 425 5.26 2.49 9.27
C SER A 425 4.34 1.65 8.36
N PHE A 426 3.30 1.03 8.93
CA PHE A 426 2.32 0.24 8.20
C PHE A 426 1.56 1.09 7.17
N ARG A 427 1.33 0.51 6.00
CA ARG A 427 0.50 1.08 4.94
C ARG A 427 -0.54 0.05 4.51
N GLU A 428 -1.82 0.38 4.62
CA GLU A 428 -2.91 -0.48 4.12
C GLU A 428 -2.97 -0.49 2.58
N THR A 429 -2.41 0.54 1.94
CA THR A 429 -2.42 0.72 0.49
C THR A 429 -1.64 -0.35 -0.28
N ASP A 430 -0.57 -0.89 0.32
CA ASP A 430 0.25 -1.98 -0.26
C ASP A 430 0.70 -3.02 0.77
N TYR A 431 0.13 -2.96 1.98
CA TYR A 431 0.37 -3.86 3.11
C TYR A 431 1.85 -3.96 3.53
N SER A 432 2.64 -2.93 3.22
CA SER A 432 4.05 -2.83 3.63
C SER A 432 4.20 -2.20 5.01
N GLY A 433 5.38 -2.40 5.62
CA GLY A 433 5.71 -1.81 6.92
C GLY A 433 5.08 -2.55 8.10
N GLY A 434 4.92 -1.84 9.21
CA GLY A 434 4.47 -2.41 10.49
C GLY A 434 5.63 -2.80 11.41
N CYS A 435 5.29 -3.29 12.60
CA CYS A 435 6.27 -3.60 13.65
C CYS A 435 6.78 -5.05 13.64
N ASN A 436 6.14 -5.96 12.92
CA ASN A 436 6.63 -7.30 12.65
C ASN A 436 7.94 -7.22 11.86
N GLY A 437 8.99 -7.85 12.39
CA GLY A 437 10.37 -7.68 11.96
C GLY A 437 11.18 -6.69 12.81
N ALA A 438 10.55 -5.85 13.64
CA ALA A 438 11.21 -4.79 14.41
C ALA A 438 12.20 -3.98 13.55
N ARG A 439 11.77 -3.62 12.33
CA ARG A 439 12.62 -2.97 11.33
C ARG A 439 13.02 -1.55 11.70
N ILE A 440 12.35 -0.95 12.69
CA ILE A 440 12.75 0.32 13.31
C ILE A 440 14.19 0.31 13.85
N ARG A 441 14.79 -0.86 14.07
CA ARG A 441 16.20 -1.02 14.47
C ARG A 441 17.21 -0.79 13.35
N PHE A 442 16.77 -0.75 12.10
CA PHE A 442 17.63 -0.75 10.93
C PHE A 442 17.39 0.48 10.04
N ALA A 443 18.41 0.86 9.27
CA ALA A 443 18.27 1.92 8.29
C ALA A 443 17.31 1.49 7.15
N PRO A 444 16.51 2.40 6.59
CA PRO A 444 16.45 3.83 6.91
C PRO A 444 15.55 4.16 8.11
N GLN A 445 14.72 3.24 8.60
CA GLN A 445 13.72 3.55 9.63
C GLN A 445 14.34 4.12 10.91
N LYS A 446 15.43 3.54 11.40
CA LYS A 446 16.12 4.02 12.61
C LYS A 446 16.63 5.47 12.47
N ASP A 447 16.85 5.91 11.24
CA ASP A 447 17.45 7.20 10.89
C ASP A 447 16.39 8.23 10.45
N TRP A 448 15.11 7.87 10.48
CA TRP A 448 14.04 8.83 10.19
C TRP A 448 13.99 9.92 11.27
N PRO A 449 13.80 11.20 10.89
CA PRO A 449 13.78 12.31 11.84
C PRO A 449 12.82 12.09 13.00
N GLU A 450 11.61 11.59 12.74
CA GLU A 450 10.61 11.26 13.74
C GLU A 450 11.04 10.14 14.70
N ASN A 451 11.90 9.22 14.24
CA ASN A 451 12.41 8.09 15.02
C ASN A 451 13.65 8.43 15.84
N THR A 452 14.03 9.71 15.87
CA THR A 452 15.07 10.22 16.76
C THR A 452 14.85 9.69 18.17
N TYR A 453 15.93 9.14 18.74
CA TYR A 453 16.03 8.62 20.11
C TYR A 453 15.48 7.21 20.36
N MET A 454 14.85 6.56 19.38
CA MET A 454 14.20 5.26 19.62
C MET A 454 15.15 4.08 19.82
N ASP A 455 16.35 4.14 19.26
CA ASP A 455 17.42 3.18 19.53
C ASP A 455 17.81 3.17 21.02
N SER A 456 17.94 4.36 21.60
CA SER A 456 18.28 4.58 23.01
C SER A 456 17.15 4.11 23.92
N VAL A 457 15.89 4.39 23.55
CA VAL A 457 14.71 3.92 24.28
C VAL A 457 14.60 2.39 24.23
N LEU A 458 14.84 1.78 23.07
CA LEU A 458 14.83 0.33 22.93
C LEU A 458 15.88 -0.34 23.82
N ALA A 459 17.09 0.24 23.93
CA ALA A 459 18.14 -0.27 24.80
C ALA A 459 17.77 -0.29 26.31
N VAL A 460 16.73 0.44 26.73
CA VAL A 460 16.15 0.33 28.09
C VAL A 460 15.37 -0.98 28.27
N LEU A 461 14.73 -1.46 27.20
CA LEU A 461 13.90 -2.68 27.20
C LEU A 461 14.72 -3.94 26.96
N GLU A 462 15.81 -3.88 26.18
CA GLU A 462 16.64 -5.03 25.81
C GLU A 462 17.05 -5.95 26.98
N PRO A 463 17.42 -5.44 28.18
CA PRO A 463 17.75 -6.30 29.32
C PRO A 463 16.60 -7.22 29.74
N LEU A 464 15.34 -6.88 29.44
CA LEU A 464 14.18 -7.72 29.75
C LEU A 464 14.10 -8.98 28.89
N LYS A 465 14.87 -9.06 27.80
CA LYS A 465 15.01 -10.29 27.00
C LYS A 465 15.91 -11.33 27.69
N ALA A 466 16.73 -10.93 28.67
CA ALA A 466 17.62 -11.86 29.34
C ALA A 466 16.83 -12.93 30.10
N GLY A 467 17.13 -14.21 29.85
CA GLY A 467 16.43 -15.34 30.47
C GLY A 467 15.06 -15.66 29.87
N GLN A 468 14.60 -14.91 28.86
CA GLN A 468 13.38 -15.21 28.10
C GLN A 468 13.66 -16.28 27.03
N PRO A 469 12.64 -17.03 26.57
CA PRO A 469 12.82 -17.97 25.49
C PRO A 469 13.20 -17.25 24.18
N ALA A 470 13.96 -17.94 23.31
CA ALA A 470 14.40 -17.40 22.02
C ALA A 470 13.23 -16.99 21.09
N SER A 471 12.02 -17.49 21.37
CA SER A 471 10.77 -17.15 20.69
C SER A 471 10.24 -15.74 21.03
N LEU A 472 10.80 -15.04 22.03
CA LEU A 472 10.50 -13.65 22.32
C LEU A 472 11.23 -12.72 21.34
N SER A 473 10.50 -12.21 20.35
CA SER A 473 11.00 -11.21 19.42
C SER A 473 11.16 -9.84 20.08
N THR A 474 12.03 -9.01 19.51
CA THR A 474 12.14 -7.60 19.85
C THR A 474 10.89 -6.84 19.41
N ALA A 475 10.29 -7.26 18.29
CA ALA A 475 9.00 -6.76 17.83
C ALA A 475 7.89 -6.91 18.89
N ASP A 476 7.73 -8.10 19.47
CA ASP A 476 6.76 -8.32 20.55
C ASP A 476 7.09 -7.51 21.80
N LEU A 477 8.37 -7.40 22.17
CA LEU A 477 8.80 -6.60 23.31
C LEU A 477 8.44 -5.12 23.14
N ILE A 478 8.67 -4.54 21.95
CA ILE A 478 8.33 -3.15 21.62
C ILE A 478 6.82 -2.93 21.77
N VAL A 479 6.00 -3.75 21.10
CA VAL A 479 4.53 -3.59 21.10
C VAL A 479 3.95 -3.80 22.50
N LEU A 480 4.43 -4.81 23.23
CA LEU A 480 3.99 -5.06 24.61
C LEU A 480 4.38 -3.89 25.52
N ALA A 481 5.59 -3.34 25.37
CA ALA A 481 6.05 -2.22 26.18
C ALA A 481 5.19 -0.97 26.02
N GLY A 482 4.86 -0.59 24.77
CA GLY A 482 3.94 0.52 24.51
C GLY A 482 2.52 0.26 25.04
N THR A 483 2.04 -0.97 24.88
CA THR A 483 0.71 -1.37 25.34
C THR A 483 0.58 -1.31 26.86
N VAL A 484 1.56 -1.85 27.60
CA VAL A 484 1.61 -1.77 29.08
C VAL A 484 1.72 -0.32 29.54
N ALA A 485 2.59 0.47 28.90
CA ALA A 485 2.77 1.88 29.24
C ALA A 485 1.47 2.68 29.12
N LEU A 486 0.72 2.48 28.04
CA LEU A 486 -0.57 3.15 27.83
C LEU A 486 -1.65 2.63 28.78
N GLN A 487 -1.68 1.31 29.06
CA GLN A 487 -2.64 0.73 30.00
C GLN A 487 -2.46 1.30 31.41
N GLU A 488 -1.22 1.45 31.88
CA GLU A 488 -0.94 2.13 33.15
C GLU A 488 -1.30 3.61 33.10
N ALA A 489 -1.04 4.29 31.98
CA ALA A 489 -1.34 5.70 31.84
C ALA A 489 -2.86 6.00 31.86
N ILE A 490 -3.68 5.09 31.33
CA ILE A 490 -5.14 5.15 31.45
C ILE A 490 -5.55 4.96 32.91
N ALA A 491 -5.03 3.91 33.58
CA ALA A 491 -5.36 3.63 34.98
C ALA A 491 -4.95 4.77 35.93
N GLU A 492 -3.78 5.39 35.70
CA GLU A 492 -3.32 6.54 36.48
C GLU A 492 -4.23 7.77 36.29
N ALA A 493 -4.69 8.02 35.06
CA ALA A 493 -5.61 9.10 34.77
C ALA A 493 -6.98 8.90 35.45
N GLU A 494 -7.52 7.69 35.41
CA GLU A 494 -8.78 7.34 36.09
C GLU A 494 -8.67 7.49 37.61
N ALA A 495 -7.57 7.01 38.20
CA ALA A 495 -7.30 7.15 39.63
C ALA A 495 -7.19 8.62 40.04
N ALA A 496 -6.52 9.45 39.24
CA ALA A 496 -6.43 10.89 39.48
C ALA A 496 -7.79 11.59 39.39
N GLN A 497 -8.59 11.28 38.36
CA GLN A 497 -9.94 11.83 38.20
C GLN A 497 -10.84 11.49 39.40
N GLN A 498 -10.72 10.27 39.93
CA GLN A 498 -11.45 9.84 41.12
C GLN A 498 -11.00 10.59 42.38
N ALA A 499 -9.69 10.82 42.54
CA ALA A 499 -9.11 11.52 43.69
C ALA A 499 -9.47 13.03 43.70
N GLU A 500 -9.58 13.66 42.54
CA GLU A 500 -9.87 15.10 42.40
C GLU A 500 -11.34 15.48 42.68
N GLY A 501 -12.18 14.53 43.12
CA GLY A 501 -13.57 14.80 43.51
C GLY A 501 -14.49 15.12 42.32
N GLY A 502 -14.05 14.83 41.09
CA GLY A 502 -14.83 15.01 39.86
C GLY A 502 -16.09 14.12 39.78
N CYS A 503 -16.24 13.18 40.72
CA CYS A 503 -17.32 12.20 40.77
C CYS A 503 -18.44 12.66 41.71
N LYS A 504 -19.21 13.69 41.32
CA LYS A 504 -20.44 14.07 42.04
C LYS A 504 -21.66 13.41 41.40
N GLY A 505 -22.10 12.28 41.96
CA GLY A 505 -23.35 11.60 41.58
C GLY A 505 -23.28 10.08 41.64
N LYS A 506 -24.42 9.41 41.92
CA LYS A 506 -24.51 7.95 41.85
C LYS A 506 -24.40 7.50 40.39
N GLY A 507 -23.24 6.96 40.00
CA GLY A 507 -23.06 6.20 38.74
C GLY A 507 -21.99 6.68 37.75
N THR A 508 -21.22 7.74 38.03
CA THR A 508 -20.44 8.44 36.98
C THR A 508 -18.91 8.24 37.00
N CYS A 509 -18.36 7.44 37.90
CA CYS A 509 -16.93 7.08 37.92
C CYS A 509 -16.70 5.59 38.14
N GLY A 510 -17.33 4.75 37.31
CA GLY A 510 -16.81 3.41 37.12
C GLY A 510 -15.48 3.48 36.36
N ALA A 511 -14.55 2.56 36.63
CA ALA A 511 -13.44 2.32 35.71
C ALA A 511 -13.99 2.21 34.29
N SER A 512 -13.35 2.83 33.29
CA SER A 512 -13.83 2.78 31.90
C SER A 512 -14.04 1.36 31.40
N GLY A 513 -13.37 0.39 32.04
CA GLY A 513 -13.35 -1.02 31.66
C GLY A 513 -12.51 -1.26 30.42
N VAL A 514 -11.85 -0.21 29.89
CA VAL A 514 -11.07 -0.26 28.68
C VAL A 514 -9.77 -1.02 28.93
N ARG A 515 -9.50 -1.99 28.06
CA ARG A 515 -8.25 -2.76 28.04
C ARG A 515 -7.64 -2.67 26.67
N LEU A 516 -6.34 -2.40 26.63
CA LEU A 516 -5.54 -2.51 25.43
C LEU A 516 -5.16 -3.98 25.24
N HIS A 517 -5.46 -4.53 24.07
CA HIS A 517 -5.18 -5.92 23.79
C HIS A 517 -3.79 -6.08 23.14
N PHE A 518 -3.04 -7.08 23.60
CA PHE A 518 -1.75 -7.46 23.04
C PHE A 518 -1.86 -8.85 22.43
N CYS A 519 -1.52 -8.94 21.15
CA CYS A 519 -1.37 -10.20 20.42
C CYS A 519 0.11 -10.43 20.12
N GLY A 520 0.68 -11.51 20.65
CA GLY A 520 2.09 -11.88 20.47
C GLY A 520 2.34 -12.70 19.20
N GLY A 521 3.58 -13.13 18.99
CA GLY A 521 3.98 -14.01 17.88
C GLY A 521 4.67 -13.31 16.70
N ARG A 522 5.07 -12.05 16.86
CA ARG A 522 5.94 -11.37 15.86
C ARG A 522 7.32 -12.02 15.83
N VAL A 523 8.01 -11.84 14.72
CA VAL A 523 9.39 -12.29 14.53
C VAL A 523 10.28 -11.08 14.25
N ASP A 524 11.60 -11.23 14.43
CA ASP A 524 12.57 -10.17 14.15
C ASP A 524 13.18 -10.36 12.76
N ALA A 525 13.39 -9.28 12.02
CA ALA A 525 14.19 -9.29 10.81
C ALA A 525 15.67 -9.52 11.17
N VAL A 526 16.39 -10.23 10.31
CA VAL A 526 17.82 -10.50 10.44
C VAL A 526 18.58 -9.38 9.72
N GLU A 527 19.54 -8.75 10.39
CA GLU A 527 20.49 -7.79 9.80
C GLU A 527 19.89 -6.67 8.91
N GLY A 528 18.64 -6.26 9.17
CA GLY A 528 17.98 -5.21 8.39
C GLY A 528 17.50 -5.65 7.00
N GLU A 529 17.40 -6.95 6.74
CA GLU A 529 16.85 -7.49 5.50
C GLU A 529 15.51 -6.81 5.13
N HIS A 530 15.47 -6.31 3.89
CA HIS A 530 14.33 -5.64 3.28
C HIS A 530 13.88 -4.32 3.93
N ALA A 531 14.66 -3.75 4.88
CA ALA A 531 14.33 -2.46 5.50
C ALA A 531 14.42 -1.27 4.52
N ALA A 532 15.23 -1.39 3.46
CA ALA A 532 15.47 -0.34 2.46
C ALA A 532 14.22 0.13 1.70
N HIS A 533 13.13 -0.64 1.73
CA HIS A 533 11.87 -0.30 1.03
C HIS A 533 10.93 0.60 1.85
N ALA A 534 11.21 0.79 3.15
CA ALA A 534 10.39 1.62 4.01
C ALA A 534 10.47 3.10 3.62
N GLN A 535 9.33 3.79 3.63
CA GLN A 535 9.21 5.23 3.40
C GLN A 535 8.76 5.93 4.69
N PRO A 536 9.33 7.10 5.03
CA PRO A 536 8.84 7.87 6.16
C PRO A 536 7.42 8.40 5.88
N PRO A 537 6.63 8.72 6.92
CA PRO A 537 5.36 9.41 6.77
C PRO A 537 5.54 10.71 5.98
N ARG A 538 4.53 11.05 5.17
CA ARG A 538 4.63 12.24 4.33
C ARG A 538 4.50 13.51 5.16
N VAL A 539 5.29 14.50 4.75
CA VAL A 539 5.24 15.86 5.29
C VAL A 539 4.74 16.77 4.18
N LEU A 540 3.53 17.31 4.36
CA LEU A 540 2.90 18.22 3.39
C LEU A 540 2.87 19.65 3.91
N ALA A 541 2.79 20.62 3.00
CA ALA A 541 2.63 22.03 3.36
C ALA A 541 1.27 22.26 4.05
N ASN A 542 0.20 21.66 3.53
CA ASN A 542 -1.11 21.68 4.17
C ASN A 542 -1.19 20.58 5.24
N LYS A 543 -1.28 20.98 6.52
CA LYS A 543 -1.30 20.05 7.66
C LYS A 543 -2.60 19.29 7.83
N ILE A 544 -3.74 19.84 7.37
CA ILE A 544 -5.01 19.11 7.34
C ILE A 544 -4.89 17.93 6.39
N LEU A 545 -4.44 18.18 5.15
CA LEU A 545 -4.22 17.12 4.17
C LEU A 545 -3.18 16.11 4.66
N GLN A 546 -2.09 16.57 5.31
CA GLN A 546 -1.08 15.68 5.88
C GLN A 546 -1.68 14.68 6.88
N VAL A 547 -2.49 15.16 7.84
CA VAL A 547 -3.06 14.29 8.87
C VAL A 547 -4.09 13.32 8.26
N ARG A 548 -4.95 13.80 7.36
CA ARG A 548 -5.93 12.95 6.66
C ARG A 548 -5.26 11.87 5.83
N ASP A 549 -4.26 12.25 5.04
CA ASP A 549 -3.57 11.32 4.15
C ASP A 549 -2.75 10.28 4.91
N ASN A 550 -2.00 10.68 5.93
CA ASN A 550 -1.25 9.72 6.76
C ASN A 550 -2.20 8.76 7.49
N ALA A 551 -3.36 9.22 7.96
CA ALA A 551 -4.38 8.36 8.55
C ALA A 551 -4.90 7.33 7.54
N ALA A 552 -5.29 7.78 6.34
CA ALA A 552 -5.78 6.90 5.28
C ALA A 552 -4.73 5.87 4.85
N VAL A 553 -3.46 6.27 4.69
CA VAL A 553 -2.38 5.33 4.34
C VAL A 553 -2.20 4.26 5.42
N MET A 554 -2.31 4.59 6.71
CA MET A 554 -2.22 3.62 7.80
C MET A 554 -3.48 2.75 7.96
N GLY A 555 -4.54 3.00 7.18
CA GLY A 555 -5.82 2.33 7.33
C GLY A 555 -6.61 2.75 8.56
N LEU A 556 -6.53 4.02 8.94
CA LEU A 556 -7.26 4.59 10.07
C LEU A 556 -8.37 5.52 9.57
N SER A 557 -9.56 5.37 10.16
CA SER A 557 -10.63 6.36 10.03
C SER A 557 -10.21 7.71 10.65
N PRO A 558 -10.83 8.84 10.25
CA PRO A 558 -10.60 10.13 10.89
C PRO A 558 -10.81 10.06 12.42
N ARG A 559 -11.79 9.28 12.88
CA ARG A 559 -12.09 9.09 14.31
C ARG A 559 -10.96 8.38 15.06
N GLU A 560 -10.46 7.28 14.51
CA GLU A 560 -9.33 6.54 15.08
C GLU A 560 -8.05 7.38 15.09
N ALA A 561 -7.78 8.11 14.00
CA ALA A 561 -6.62 9.00 13.90
C ALA A 561 -6.64 10.13 14.95
N VAL A 562 -7.80 10.78 15.12
CA VAL A 562 -7.99 11.82 16.15
C VAL A 562 -7.84 11.23 17.56
N ALA A 563 -8.37 10.04 17.82
CA ALA A 563 -8.16 9.36 19.10
C ALA A 563 -6.67 9.11 19.36
N LEU A 564 -5.97 8.50 18.39
CA LEU A 564 -4.54 8.18 18.50
C LEU A 564 -3.65 9.43 18.59
N ALA A 565 -4.06 10.60 18.10
CA ALA A 565 -3.32 11.85 18.31
C ALA A 565 -3.16 12.23 19.79
N ALA A 566 -4.07 11.78 20.66
CA ALA A 566 -4.05 12.03 22.10
C ALA A 566 -3.08 11.14 22.90
N ARG A 567 -2.25 10.32 22.23
CA ARG A 567 -1.15 9.60 22.88
C ARG A 567 -0.27 10.56 23.70
N PRO A 568 0.27 10.10 24.84
CA PRO A 568 1.16 10.94 25.62
C PRO A 568 2.43 11.20 24.82
N ARG A 569 2.84 12.47 24.73
CA ARG A 569 4.10 12.85 24.08
C ARG A 569 5.15 13.10 25.14
N SER A 570 6.25 12.37 25.01
CA SER A 570 7.41 12.49 25.88
C SER A 570 8.08 13.86 25.70
N PRO A 571 8.13 14.72 26.74
CA PRO A 571 8.87 15.98 26.67
C PRO A 571 10.35 15.79 26.31
N SER A 572 11.00 14.75 26.83
CA SER A 572 12.41 14.45 26.52
C SER A 572 12.61 14.12 25.04
N GLN A 573 11.68 13.37 24.42
CA GLN A 573 11.73 13.13 22.98
C GLN A 573 11.41 14.40 22.18
N GLN A 574 10.38 15.18 22.56
CA GLN A 574 9.99 16.39 21.84
C GLN A 574 11.15 17.40 21.74
N GLN A 575 11.91 17.58 22.82
CA GLN A 575 13.11 18.43 22.80
C GLN A 575 14.18 17.93 21.83
N ARG A 576 14.40 16.61 21.76
CA ARG A 576 15.36 16.00 20.81
C ARG A 576 14.90 16.10 19.37
N LEU A 577 13.59 16.14 19.13
CA LEU A 577 12.98 16.43 17.83
C LEU A 577 13.03 17.92 17.47
N GLY A 578 13.54 18.78 18.37
CA GLY A 578 13.67 20.22 18.15
C GLY A 578 12.44 21.05 18.54
N TYR A 579 11.43 20.48 19.19
CA TYR A 579 10.28 21.22 19.71
C TYR A 579 10.54 21.78 21.11
N SER A 580 9.87 22.90 21.46
CA SER A 580 10.10 23.56 22.75
C SER A 580 9.48 22.85 23.94
N GLY A 581 8.49 21.96 23.73
CA GLY A 581 7.82 21.26 24.82
C GLY A 581 6.73 20.30 24.36
N SER A 582 5.76 20.06 25.25
CA SER A 582 4.65 19.12 25.02
C SER A 582 3.32 19.76 25.42
N TRP A 583 2.21 19.15 25.02
CA TRP A 583 0.85 19.60 25.36
C TRP A 583 0.49 19.32 26.82
N THR A 584 1.31 18.54 27.54
CA THR A 584 1.06 18.10 28.91
C THR A 584 2.32 18.16 29.78
N HIS A 585 2.13 18.44 31.07
CA HIS A 585 3.14 18.33 32.12
C HIS A 585 3.14 16.97 32.83
N THR A 586 2.14 16.12 32.54
CA THR A 586 2.00 14.77 33.10
C THR A 586 1.87 13.76 31.96
N PRO A 587 2.98 13.42 31.27
CA PRO A 587 2.97 12.46 30.15
C PRO A 587 2.73 11.01 30.61
N SER A 588 2.54 10.76 31.91
CA SER A 588 2.14 9.45 32.46
C SER A 588 0.64 9.18 32.41
N ARG A 589 -0.18 10.07 31.83
CA ARG A 589 -1.64 9.96 31.86
C ARG A 589 -2.24 9.99 30.46
N VAL A 590 -3.22 9.11 30.21
CA VAL A 590 -4.05 9.12 28.99
C VAL A 590 -5.51 9.36 29.38
N SER A 591 -6.04 10.49 28.93
CA SER A 591 -7.43 10.91 29.12
C SER A 591 -7.80 11.92 28.04
N ASN A 592 -9.07 12.34 28.02
CA ASN A 592 -9.54 13.39 27.12
C ASN A 592 -9.01 14.79 27.43
N GLN A 593 -8.05 14.92 28.37
CA GLN A 593 -7.40 16.18 28.67
C GLN A 593 -6.67 16.76 27.45
N TYR A 594 -6.13 15.92 26.55
CA TYR A 594 -5.55 16.40 25.28
C TYR A 594 -6.54 17.26 24.50
N PHE A 595 -7.77 16.77 24.29
CA PHE A 595 -8.79 17.50 23.54
C PHE A 595 -9.29 18.73 24.29
N LYS A 596 -9.44 18.64 25.62
CA LYS A 596 -9.80 19.81 26.45
C LYS A 596 -8.75 20.92 26.34
N VAL A 597 -7.47 20.57 26.32
CA VAL A 597 -6.36 21.52 26.14
C VAL A 597 -6.33 22.07 24.71
N LEU A 598 -6.45 21.22 23.69
CA LEU A 598 -6.49 21.62 22.27
C LEU A 598 -7.59 22.67 22.01
N LEU A 599 -8.79 22.42 22.53
CA LEU A 599 -9.97 23.26 22.29
C LEU A 599 -10.04 24.46 23.22
N GLY A 600 -9.68 24.29 24.50
CA GLY A 600 -9.84 25.31 25.54
C GLY A 600 -8.75 26.38 25.59
N GLU A 601 -7.57 26.09 25.03
CA GLU A 601 -6.47 27.06 24.99
C GLU A 601 -6.50 27.95 23.73
N THR A 602 -6.00 29.17 23.90
CA THR A 602 -5.67 30.06 22.78
C THR A 602 -4.23 29.79 22.36
N TRP A 603 -4.05 29.35 21.12
CA TRP A 603 -2.76 28.96 20.57
C TRP A 603 -2.14 30.09 19.74
N LEU A 604 -0.90 30.45 20.05
CA LEU A 604 -0.12 31.46 19.33
C LEU A 604 0.95 30.75 18.49
N ARG A 605 0.97 31.02 17.18
CA ARG A 605 2.01 30.51 16.27
C ARG A 605 3.37 31.05 16.72
N THR A 606 4.34 30.16 16.87
CA THR A 606 5.73 30.49 17.22
C THR A 606 6.66 29.51 16.51
N ASN A 607 7.97 29.74 16.65
CA ASN A 607 8.98 28.76 16.28
C ASN A 607 9.76 28.32 17.51
N SER A 608 10.21 27.07 17.51
CA SER A 608 11.18 26.58 18.49
C SER A 608 12.55 27.22 18.28
N SER A 609 13.50 26.97 19.19
CA SER A 609 14.90 27.42 19.02
C SER A 609 15.58 26.85 17.77
N GLU A 610 15.12 25.69 17.30
CA GLU A 610 15.60 25.02 16.08
C GLU A 610 14.85 25.50 14.82
N GLY A 611 13.95 26.49 14.94
CA GLY A 611 13.22 27.06 13.83
C GLY A 611 12.02 26.23 13.35
N LEU A 612 11.61 25.20 14.11
CA LEU A 612 10.43 24.41 13.79
C LEU A 612 9.15 25.17 14.14
N GLU A 613 8.17 25.15 13.24
CA GLU A 613 6.86 25.73 13.52
C GLU A 613 6.13 24.94 14.62
N GLU A 614 5.64 25.65 15.62
CA GLU A 614 4.86 25.11 16.73
C GLU A 614 3.87 26.16 17.26
N PHE A 615 3.05 25.77 18.23
CA PHE A 615 2.04 26.63 18.83
C PHE A 615 2.17 26.62 20.35
N ALA A 616 2.34 27.79 20.94
CA ALA A 616 2.40 27.97 22.39
C ALA A 616 1.05 28.43 22.94
N ALA A 617 0.64 27.88 24.08
CA ALA A 617 -0.55 28.37 24.78
C ALA A 617 -0.32 29.80 25.30
N ALA A 618 -1.30 30.68 25.05
CA ALA A 618 -1.26 32.07 25.52
C ALA A 618 -1.14 32.17 27.05
N GLY A 619 -0.56 33.26 27.53
CA GLY A 619 -0.41 33.53 28.97
C GLY A 619 0.72 32.78 29.67
N GLY A 620 1.67 32.21 28.91
CA GLY A 620 2.91 31.64 29.49
C GLY A 620 2.71 30.31 30.23
N LYS A 621 1.74 29.50 29.82
CA LYS A 621 1.40 28.20 30.46
C LYS A 621 2.43 27.08 30.21
N GLY A 622 3.40 27.32 29.32
CA GLY A 622 4.44 26.35 28.96
C GLY A 622 3.92 25.10 28.25
N LEU A 623 2.74 25.18 27.61
CA LEU A 623 2.16 24.11 26.80
C LEU A 623 2.39 24.37 25.33
N PHE A 624 2.72 23.31 24.60
CA PHE A 624 3.04 23.37 23.17
C PHE A 624 2.26 22.33 22.38
N MET A 625 1.92 22.67 21.15
CA MET A 625 1.30 21.77 20.18
C MET A 625 1.97 21.92 18.82
N THR A 626 1.98 20.82 18.05
CA THR A 626 2.53 20.80 16.70
C THR A 626 1.50 21.31 15.69
N PRO A 627 1.92 21.70 14.47
CA PRO A 627 0.99 22.03 13.41
C PRO A 627 0.01 20.89 13.07
N THR A 628 0.40 19.64 13.28
CA THR A 628 -0.48 18.47 13.10
C THR A 628 -1.52 18.31 14.21
N ASP A 629 -1.24 18.75 15.45
CA ASP A 629 -2.28 18.85 16.48
C ASP A 629 -3.33 19.90 16.10
N LEU A 630 -2.87 21.07 15.66
CA LEU A 630 -3.77 22.17 15.32
C LEU A 630 -4.60 21.85 14.07
N ALA A 631 -4.10 21.00 13.16
CA ALA A 631 -4.87 20.50 12.03
C ALA A 631 -6.16 19.81 12.44
N ILE A 632 -6.18 19.08 13.58
CA ILE A 632 -7.40 18.47 14.14
C ILE A 632 -8.44 19.55 14.49
N LYS A 633 -7.98 20.72 14.94
CA LYS A 633 -8.86 21.86 15.27
C LYS A 633 -9.32 22.63 14.02
N TRP A 634 -8.55 22.60 12.94
CA TRP A 634 -8.84 23.36 11.72
C TRP A 634 -9.70 22.60 10.71
N ASP A 635 -9.63 21.27 10.70
CA ASP A 635 -10.50 20.42 9.89
C ASP A 635 -11.90 20.27 10.54
N PRO A 636 -13.00 20.58 9.84
CA PRO A 636 -14.33 20.56 10.44
C PRO A 636 -14.78 19.20 10.99
N GLU A 637 -14.42 18.10 10.32
CA GLU A 637 -14.78 16.74 10.73
C GLU A 637 -13.98 16.33 11.98
N MET A 638 -12.66 16.52 11.94
CA MET A 638 -11.79 16.21 13.08
C MET A 638 -12.09 17.10 14.29
N LEU A 639 -12.50 18.35 14.07
CA LEU A 639 -12.92 19.26 15.13
C LEU A 639 -14.16 18.74 15.86
N ALA A 640 -15.16 18.24 15.11
CA ALA A 640 -16.36 17.67 15.70
C ALA A 640 -16.03 16.43 16.56
N ILE A 641 -15.16 15.56 16.06
CA ILE A 641 -14.68 14.38 16.80
C ILE A 641 -13.92 14.80 18.07
N ALA A 642 -13.03 15.80 17.97
CA ALA A 642 -12.29 16.31 19.12
C ALA A 642 -13.21 16.92 20.18
N GLN A 643 -14.29 17.61 19.78
CA GLN A 643 -15.30 18.14 20.70
C GLN A 643 -16.06 17.03 21.44
N GLU A 644 -16.43 15.96 20.72
CA GLU A 644 -17.05 14.79 21.33
C GLU A 644 -16.12 14.15 22.36
N PHE A 645 -14.87 13.88 21.99
CA PHE A 645 -13.89 13.28 22.91
C PHE A 645 -13.59 14.17 24.11
N ALA A 646 -13.54 15.50 23.94
CA ALA A 646 -13.40 16.43 25.06
C ALA A 646 -14.57 16.36 26.05
N ALA A 647 -15.78 16.07 25.57
CA ALA A 647 -16.99 15.93 26.39
C ALA A 647 -17.12 14.54 27.02
N ASP A 648 -16.75 13.48 26.30
CA ASP A 648 -16.90 12.08 26.72
C ASP A 648 -15.56 11.33 26.73
N ASN A 649 -14.99 11.20 27.94
CA ASN A 649 -13.74 10.47 28.14
C ASN A 649 -13.88 8.95 27.87
N LYS A 650 -15.07 8.38 28.07
CA LYS A 650 -15.28 6.94 27.84
C LYS A 650 -15.30 6.65 26.33
N ALA A 651 -16.01 7.47 25.55
CA ALA A 651 -16.02 7.35 24.08
C ALA A 651 -14.60 7.50 23.49
N PHE A 652 -13.82 8.45 24.02
CA PHE A 652 -12.40 8.59 23.68
C PHE A 652 -11.61 7.32 23.99
N LEU A 653 -11.61 6.84 25.24
CA LEU A 653 -10.79 5.70 25.66
C LEU A 653 -11.16 4.41 24.90
N GLN A 654 -12.44 4.18 24.63
CA GLN A 654 -12.90 3.05 23.82
C GLN A 654 -12.36 3.12 22.39
N THR A 655 -12.47 4.28 21.73
CA THR A 655 -11.94 4.48 20.38
C THR A 655 -10.42 4.35 20.37
N PHE A 656 -9.73 4.97 21.33
CA PHE A 656 -8.28 4.92 21.46
C PHE A 656 -7.77 3.49 21.59
N ALA A 657 -8.43 2.66 22.41
CA ALA A 657 -8.00 1.28 22.62
C ALA A 657 -8.23 0.39 21.41
N GLY A 658 -9.35 0.55 20.71
CA GLY A 658 -9.61 -0.14 19.44
C GLY A 658 -8.58 0.25 18.39
N ALA A 659 -8.37 1.56 18.20
CA ALA A 659 -7.43 2.10 17.23
C ALA A 659 -5.97 1.68 17.50
N TRP A 660 -5.54 1.68 18.77
CA TRP A 660 -4.20 1.22 19.16
C TRP A 660 -4.04 -0.27 18.85
N THR A 661 -5.01 -1.08 19.24
CA THR A 661 -4.99 -2.54 19.01
C THR A 661 -4.95 -2.86 17.52
N ARG A 662 -5.78 -2.20 16.71
CA ARG A 662 -5.81 -2.35 15.24
C ARG A 662 -4.45 -2.06 14.64
N LEU A 663 -3.88 -0.88 14.92
CA LEU A 663 -2.60 -0.49 14.33
C LEU A 663 -1.44 -1.39 14.79
N MET A 664 -1.37 -1.75 16.07
CA MET A 664 -0.32 -2.63 16.58
C MET A 664 -0.33 -4.01 15.91
N ASN A 665 -1.50 -4.46 15.44
CA ASN A 665 -1.68 -5.76 14.81
C ASN A 665 -1.80 -5.69 13.28
N ALA A 666 -1.74 -4.51 12.65
CA ALA A 666 -2.09 -4.33 11.24
C ALA A 666 -1.28 -5.20 10.24
N ASP A 667 -0.06 -5.60 10.61
CA ASP A 667 0.84 -6.44 9.79
C ASP A 667 0.83 -7.94 10.16
N ARG A 668 -0.16 -8.37 10.94
CA ARG A 668 -0.30 -9.76 11.43
C ARG A 668 -1.24 -10.58 10.56
N PHE A 669 -0.95 -10.64 9.27
CA PHE A 669 -1.82 -11.27 8.26
C PHE A 669 -2.03 -12.78 8.47
N ASP A 670 -3.29 -13.20 8.37
CA ASP A 670 -3.72 -14.58 8.07
C ASP A 670 -4.44 -14.54 6.72
N GLY A 671 -3.72 -14.59 5.60
CA GLY A 671 -4.33 -14.39 4.29
C GLY A 671 -4.68 -12.91 4.01
N PRO A 672 -5.50 -12.65 2.97
CA PRO A 672 -5.71 -11.29 2.45
C PRO A 672 -6.68 -10.45 3.28
N ASP A 673 -7.59 -11.08 4.02
CA ASP A 673 -8.77 -10.48 4.66
C ASP A 673 -8.87 -10.71 6.18
N ARG A 674 -7.96 -11.48 6.78
CA ARG A 674 -7.97 -11.78 8.23
C ARG A 674 -6.66 -11.42 8.90
N ASN A 675 -6.75 -11.21 10.20
CA ASN A 675 -5.61 -11.04 11.07
C ASN A 675 -5.44 -12.25 11.99
N LEU A 676 -4.20 -12.68 12.22
CA LEU A 676 -3.83 -13.74 13.16
C LEU A 676 -4.29 -13.42 14.60
N CYS A 677 -4.55 -12.14 14.90
CA CYS A 677 -4.96 -11.67 16.22
C CYS A 677 -6.47 -11.56 16.40
N ASP A 678 -7.27 -11.80 15.35
CA ASP A 678 -8.74 -11.69 15.43
C ASP A 678 -9.37 -12.90 16.15
N ASP A 679 -8.70 -14.05 16.18
CA ASP A 679 -9.22 -15.27 16.84
C ASP A 679 -8.87 -15.36 18.33
N ASP A 680 -8.02 -14.47 18.85
CA ASP A 680 -7.86 -14.28 20.29
C ASP A 680 -9.17 -13.65 20.83
N GLU A 681 -9.79 -14.20 21.89
CA GLU A 681 -11.16 -13.87 22.36
C GLU A 681 -11.52 -12.37 22.44
N ALA A 682 -10.53 -11.47 22.53
CA ALA A 682 -10.70 -10.02 22.53
C ALA A 682 -10.58 -9.34 21.15
N GLY A 683 -9.78 -9.90 20.24
CA GLY A 683 -9.59 -9.39 18.87
C GLY A 683 -10.86 -9.50 18.03
N GLY A 684 -11.53 -10.65 18.08
CA GLY A 684 -12.75 -10.90 17.31
C GLY A 684 -13.92 -10.03 17.75
N VAL A 685 -13.98 -9.67 19.03
CA VAL A 685 -14.99 -8.74 19.58
C VAL A 685 -14.72 -7.30 19.14
N LEU A 686 -13.45 -6.87 19.11
CA LEU A 686 -13.07 -5.53 18.65
C LEU A 686 -13.22 -5.37 17.12
N ALA A 687 -12.82 -6.39 16.34
CA ALA A 687 -13.01 -6.42 14.90
C ALA A 687 -14.49 -6.39 14.51
N ALA A 688 -15.33 -7.18 15.19
CA ALA A 688 -16.78 -7.17 14.98
C ALA A 688 -17.41 -5.81 15.34
N ALA A 689 -16.93 -5.16 16.40
CA ALA A 689 -17.42 -3.82 16.79
C ALA A 689 -16.99 -2.72 15.80
N ALA A 690 -15.76 -2.78 15.27
CA ALA A 690 -15.28 -1.86 14.26
C ALA A 690 -16.08 -1.99 12.95
N ALA A 691 -16.27 -3.22 12.46
CA ALA A 691 -17.05 -3.50 11.26
C ALA A 691 -18.52 -3.05 11.37
N ALA A 692 -19.15 -3.23 12.55
CA ALA A 692 -20.51 -2.76 12.79
C ALA A 692 -20.63 -1.22 12.79
N THR A 693 -19.58 -0.52 13.24
CA THR A 693 -19.54 0.95 13.28
C THR A 693 -19.35 1.52 11.88
N GLU A 694 -18.48 0.90 11.05
CA GLU A 694 -18.29 1.28 9.64
C GLU A 694 -19.54 1.04 8.79
N ALA A 695 -20.36 0.04 9.14
CA ALA A 695 -21.63 -0.24 8.48
C ALA A 695 -22.81 0.66 8.92
N GLY A 696 -22.59 1.61 9.84
CA GLY A 696 -23.64 2.55 10.29
C GLY A 696 -24.78 1.91 11.09
N VAL A 697 -24.53 0.76 11.72
CA VAL A 697 -25.55 -0.02 12.46
C VAL A 697 -25.84 0.64 13.81
N GLU A 698 -27.13 0.78 14.18
CA GLU A 698 -27.51 1.37 15.48
C GLU A 698 -26.92 0.56 16.65
N ALA A 699 -26.52 1.27 17.73
CA ALA A 699 -25.77 0.70 18.86
C ALA A 699 -26.44 -0.52 19.52
N ALA A 700 -27.77 -0.65 19.45
CA ALA A 700 -28.52 -1.79 19.98
C ALA A 700 -28.34 -3.06 19.12
N GLU A 701 -28.23 -2.92 17.80
CA GLU A 701 -27.99 -4.02 16.87
C GLU A 701 -26.52 -4.44 16.87
N ALA A 702 -25.59 -3.48 16.98
CA ALA A 702 -24.17 -3.78 17.18
C ALA A 702 -23.93 -4.59 18.47
N ALA A 703 -24.63 -4.24 19.57
CA ALA A 703 -24.58 -5.01 20.82
C ALA A 703 -25.18 -6.43 20.68
N ALA A 704 -26.20 -6.61 19.83
CA ALA A 704 -26.78 -7.91 19.54
C ALA A 704 -25.86 -8.80 18.71
N VAL A 705 -25.14 -8.23 17.73
CA VAL A 705 -24.11 -8.94 16.94
C VAL A 705 -22.95 -9.38 17.83
N VAL A 706 -22.42 -8.48 18.66
CA VAL A 706 -21.36 -8.81 19.63
C VAL A 706 -21.82 -9.92 20.58
N LYS A 707 -23.06 -9.86 21.06
CA LYS A 707 -23.64 -10.90 21.91
C LYS A 707 -23.78 -12.25 21.19
N LEU A 708 -24.21 -12.25 19.92
CA LEU A 708 -24.30 -13.46 19.09
C LEU A 708 -22.94 -14.12 18.87
N VAL A 709 -21.90 -13.32 18.63
CA VAL A 709 -20.51 -13.81 18.50
C VAL A 709 -20.03 -14.42 19.83
N LEU A 710 -20.27 -13.74 20.95
CA LEU A 710 -19.93 -14.25 22.28
C LEU A 710 -20.66 -15.56 22.60
N ASP A 711 -21.97 -15.64 22.32
CA ASP A 711 -22.80 -16.82 22.57
C ASP A 711 -22.38 -18.01 21.67
N ALA A 712 -21.94 -17.75 20.43
CA ALA A 712 -21.41 -18.77 19.53
C ALA A 712 -20.07 -19.34 20.03
N SER A 713 -19.16 -18.49 20.50
CA SER A 713 -17.85 -18.90 21.06
C SER A 713 -18.00 -19.75 22.32
N TYR A 714 -18.94 -19.41 23.20
CA TYR A 714 -19.26 -20.23 24.38
C TYR A 714 -19.85 -21.60 24.01
N SER A 715 -20.64 -21.68 22.93
CA SER A 715 -21.20 -22.96 22.47
C SER A 715 -20.13 -23.91 21.91
N VAL A 716 -19.09 -23.37 21.26
CA VAL A 716 -17.96 -24.16 20.72
C VAL A 716 -17.06 -24.63 21.87
N ALA A 717 -16.76 -23.76 22.84
CA ALA A 717 -16.00 -24.15 24.02
C ALA A 717 -16.72 -25.22 24.86
N ALA A 718 -18.05 -25.15 24.97
CA ALA A 718 -18.85 -26.18 25.65
C ALA A 718 -18.85 -27.53 24.90
N LYS A 719 -18.91 -27.50 23.56
CA LYS A 719 -18.87 -28.71 22.72
C LYS A 719 -17.50 -29.41 22.76
N VAL A 720 -16.43 -28.62 22.74
CA VAL A 720 -15.06 -29.14 22.88
C VAL A 720 -14.84 -29.68 24.30
N ALA A 721 -15.42 -29.07 25.33
CA ALA A 721 -15.36 -29.59 26.70
C ALA A 721 -16.17 -30.88 26.91
N GLU A 722 -17.30 -31.08 26.21
CA GLU A 722 -18.03 -32.35 26.20
C GLU A 722 -17.24 -33.46 25.49
N GLU A 723 -16.65 -33.18 24.32
CA GLU A 723 -15.82 -34.16 23.59
C GLU A 723 -14.53 -34.52 24.34
N PHE A 724 -13.98 -33.61 25.16
CA PHE A 724 -12.82 -33.87 26.02
C PHE A 724 -13.15 -34.62 27.32
N MET A 725 -14.42 -34.69 27.70
CA MET A 725 -14.90 -35.45 28.86
C MET A 725 -15.40 -36.85 28.48
N GLU A 726 -15.65 -37.10 27.18
CA GLU A 726 -15.95 -38.44 26.63
C GLU A 726 -14.69 -39.23 26.19
N LEU A 727 -13.53 -38.57 26.05
CA LEU A 727 -12.19 -39.16 25.86
C LEU A 727 -11.50 -39.43 27.20
#